data_AF-A0A952NWA2-F1
#
_entry.id   AF-A0A952NWA2-F1
#
_cell.length_a   1.000
_cell.length_b   1.000
_cell.length_c   1.000
_cell.angle_alpha   90.00
_cell.angle_beta   90.00
_cell.angle_gamma   90.00
#
_symmetry.space_group_name_H-M   'P 1'
#
loop_
_entity.id
_entity.type
_entity.pdbx_description
1 polymer ?
#
loop_
_entity_poly.entity_id
_entity_poly.type
_entity_poly.pdbx_seq_one_letter_code
_entity_poly.pdbx_strand_id
1 'polypeptide(L)'
;MSNTDQELGAMSVRPAGHLLARNVFINIIGQALPILIAFFSIPGLIRALGTEKFGVLALAWVLAGYFNLFDLGLGRAVVRTVVQKIPLRNSELFQAIWAALLISVSLGILGGGILYFSSEWLTVHFFSVDNRLHGEVLNSLKIMGIVIPFVVSSTIFRGTLEAFQKFDWINFIQVPIGALTYLLPLAMTAYTIELPWIIATLVFARILMWVLMLVMCGRCLSGYPKGFRVPRNVLRELLSFGFWISMSNLIQPFLSYLDRFLIGSMISMVAVAYYTAPMEIVLKFWILPGAVISVIFPAFSAQAESLPSLRTLYFRSTKFLVIVIAPLSFSLSVLSEEILRLWINPEYAHQSAAVLSVLALGIFANCIGFVPAAFLQAIGKPSLPAKLHVVEFPLYALFLYVGLRFNGVVGAAGAWMVRVLFDSLALHYVSLSRLKATEGLARAVLGILLFFGLAAVTMPLSLSLRIASAGAVFLLTPIVGWYWVLSLEDQKYLLNRILRFKTVGPSSGLRRGGVRKVGIAMAVYDPDPRMFVRQLRSLRAQDFRSWVCYLTVDSSVAEITKNLEVAAELSDPRFRIFENCERLGATKNFERGVSMVLAEDIDAVAFCDQDDEWYPQKLSRSVHFLESKPMGSLVHCDMRVVRFTDRGNELIAESAWRHEDRQVEEQSPAHFLIRNCVTGAASLMDVELLRSHWKIPDSFKYHDQWYALVAAARGGVYPIPASPLYDYVQHDGNAVGVVPYQGFFYRPPGTSFQELKGRAIESWRITDRMIADYMSFGFKLGLVERGWRSSTWFGGLLYIGVGLLHLRIDPSFARACAIKGCGRILDRSAVADEAYGVR
;
A
#
# COMPACT_ATOMS: atom_id res chain seq x y z
N MET A 1 -26.39 18.27 -13.73
CA MET A 1 -25.62 17.29 -12.94
C MET A 1 -24.17 17.71 -13.01
N SER A 2 -23.65 18.29 -11.94
CA SER A 2 -22.27 18.82 -11.90
C SER A 2 -21.27 17.66 -11.73
N ASN A 3 -20.01 17.88 -12.11
CA ASN A 3 -18.91 16.92 -11.93
C ASN A 3 -18.77 16.40 -10.48
N THR A 4 -19.36 17.09 -9.49
CA THR A 4 -19.38 16.70 -8.08
C THR A 4 -20.33 15.53 -7.81
N ASP A 5 -21.41 15.38 -8.58
CA ASP A 5 -22.39 14.31 -8.41
C ASP A 5 -21.86 12.95 -8.92
N GLN A 6 -20.97 12.97 -9.92
CA GLN A 6 -20.30 11.76 -10.43
C GLN A 6 -19.20 11.25 -9.49
N GLU A 7 -18.46 12.13 -8.80
CA GLU A 7 -17.48 11.71 -7.79
C GLU A 7 -18.13 11.11 -6.54
N LEU A 8 -19.32 11.61 -6.15
CA LEU A 8 -20.08 11.07 -5.01
C LEU A 8 -20.89 9.80 -5.35
N GLY A 9 -21.21 9.57 -6.63
CA GLY A 9 -21.80 8.32 -7.12
C GLY A 9 -20.79 7.17 -7.28
N ALA A 10 -19.49 7.50 -7.35
CA ALA A 10 -18.39 6.55 -7.57
C ALA A 10 -17.65 6.14 -6.28
N MET A 11 -18.18 6.42 -5.08
CA MET A 11 -17.74 5.74 -3.86
C MET A 11 -18.15 4.27 -3.93
N SER A 12 -17.38 3.49 -4.69
CA SER A 12 -17.38 2.05 -4.58
C SER A 12 -17.21 1.70 -3.10
N VAL A 13 -18.18 0.98 -2.55
CA VAL A 13 -18.23 0.51 -1.15
C VAL A 13 -17.03 -0.39 -0.78
N ARG A 14 -16.13 -0.64 -1.75
CA ARG A 14 -14.86 -1.33 -1.59
C ARG A 14 -13.74 -0.30 -1.45
N PRO A 15 -13.27 0.02 -0.24
CA PRO A 15 -11.99 0.69 -0.12
C PRO A 15 -10.93 -0.18 -0.78
N ALA A 16 -10.33 0.31 -1.85
CA ALA A 16 -9.19 -0.34 -2.46
C ALA A 16 -8.09 -0.51 -1.40
N GLY A 17 -7.39 -1.65 -1.39
CA GLY A 17 -6.46 -2.03 -0.32
C GLY A 17 -5.40 -0.95 -0.02
N HIS A 18 -5.11 -0.12 -1.00
CA HIS A 18 -4.21 1.01 -0.86
C HIS A 18 -4.71 2.22 -0.07
N LEU A 19 -6.00 2.52 -0.14
CA LEU A 19 -6.59 3.58 0.67
C LEU A 19 -6.48 3.19 2.14
N LEU A 20 -6.66 1.90 2.43
CA LEU A 20 -6.49 1.36 3.78
C LEU A 20 -5.04 1.55 4.25
N ALA A 21 -4.05 1.10 3.48
CA ALA A 21 -2.63 1.22 3.84
C ALA A 21 -2.20 2.68 4.07
N ARG A 22 -2.64 3.61 3.20
CA ARG A 22 -2.37 5.05 3.38
C ARG A 22 -2.95 5.56 4.70
N ASN A 23 -4.19 5.21 5.00
CA ASN A 23 -4.87 5.69 6.20
C ASN A 23 -4.25 5.11 7.49
N VAL A 24 -3.76 3.86 7.45
CA VAL A 24 -2.99 3.27 8.56
C VAL A 24 -1.72 4.08 8.80
N PHE A 25 -0.97 4.40 7.75
CA PHE A 25 0.26 5.19 7.85
C PHE A 25 0.02 6.61 8.38
N ILE A 26 -1.02 7.29 7.89
CA ILE A 26 -1.42 8.62 8.38
C ILE A 26 -1.74 8.56 9.88
N ASN A 27 -2.48 7.53 10.34
CA ASN A 27 -2.79 7.36 11.76
C ASN A 27 -1.55 7.13 12.63
N ILE A 28 -0.57 6.34 12.15
CA ILE A 28 0.68 6.10 12.89
C ILE A 28 1.47 7.40 13.05
N ILE A 29 1.67 8.15 11.96
CA ILE A 29 2.35 9.44 12.00
C ILE A 29 1.61 10.43 12.90
N GLY A 30 0.27 10.44 12.81
CA GLY A 30 -0.56 11.33 13.60
C GLY A 30 -0.44 11.11 15.11
N GLN A 31 -0.06 9.92 15.56
CA GLN A 31 0.21 9.66 16.98
C GLN A 31 1.64 10.00 17.41
N ALA A 32 2.61 9.99 16.50
CA ALA A 32 4.02 10.20 16.84
C ALA A 32 4.32 11.65 17.26
N LEU A 33 3.76 12.66 16.57
CA LEU A 33 4.08 14.07 16.83
C LEU A 33 3.66 14.55 18.24
N PRO A 34 2.43 14.27 18.72
CA PRO A 34 2.06 14.62 20.10
C PRO A 34 2.96 13.97 21.16
N ILE A 35 3.43 12.75 20.94
CA ILE A 35 4.36 12.06 21.86
C ILE A 35 5.71 12.78 21.92
N LEU A 36 6.24 13.20 20.77
CA LEU A 36 7.48 13.98 20.72
C LEU A 36 7.31 15.33 21.44
N ILE A 37 6.19 16.01 21.22
CA ILE A 37 5.92 17.29 21.89
C ILE A 37 5.75 17.11 23.40
N ALA A 38 5.08 16.05 23.83
CA ALA A 38 4.98 15.68 25.24
C ALA A 38 6.37 15.48 25.86
N PHE A 39 7.25 14.74 25.18
CA PHE A 39 8.61 14.45 25.63
C PHE A 39 9.41 15.74 25.92
N PHE A 40 9.33 16.75 25.04
CA PHE A 40 10.03 18.02 25.25
C PHE A 40 9.31 18.97 26.22
N SER A 41 7.99 18.89 26.33
CA SER A 41 7.19 19.82 27.16
C SER A 41 7.18 19.43 28.64
N ILE A 42 7.20 18.12 28.95
CA ILE A 42 7.11 17.60 30.33
C ILE A 42 8.22 18.16 31.24
N PRO A 43 9.52 18.20 30.85
CA PRO A 43 10.56 18.79 31.70
C PRO A 43 10.34 20.29 32.00
N GLY A 44 9.76 21.04 31.05
CA GLY A 44 9.37 22.42 31.28
C GLY A 44 8.24 22.55 32.31
N LEU A 45 7.21 21.71 32.18
CA LEU A 45 6.08 21.67 33.10
C LEU A 45 6.49 21.28 34.52
N ILE A 46 7.37 20.28 34.68
CA ILE A 46 7.88 19.86 36.00
C ILE A 46 8.68 20.99 36.65
N ARG A 47 9.55 21.69 35.89
CA ARG A 47 10.33 22.82 36.42
C ARG A 47 9.46 24.00 36.85
N ALA A 48 8.38 24.28 36.11
CA ALA A 48 7.51 25.42 36.41
C ALA A 48 6.48 25.14 37.51
N LEU A 49 5.89 23.94 37.53
CA LEU A 49 4.80 23.59 38.46
C LEU A 49 5.31 22.93 39.75
N GLY A 50 6.53 22.38 39.74
CA GLY A 50 6.98 21.45 40.77
C GLY A 50 6.34 20.06 40.61
N THR A 51 6.88 19.09 41.33
CA THR A 51 6.50 17.67 41.20
C THR A 51 5.07 17.39 41.65
N GLU A 52 4.59 18.05 42.71
CA GLU A 52 3.24 17.84 43.25
C GLU A 52 2.14 18.32 42.29
N LYS A 53 2.18 19.58 41.85
CA LYS A 53 1.21 20.13 40.90
C LYS A 53 1.27 19.43 39.54
N PHE A 54 2.48 19.09 39.07
CA PHE A 54 2.63 18.28 37.86
C PHE A 54 1.98 16.89 38.03
N GLY A 55 2.07 16.27 39.20
CA GLY A 55 1.39 15.01 39.50
C GLY A 55 -0.12 15.09 39.31
N VAL A 56 -0.75 16.18 39.76
CA VAL A 56 -2.19 16.40 39.56
C VAL A 56 -2.52 16.69 38.09
N LEU A 57 -1.68 17.44 37.38
CA LEU A 57 -1.83 17.64 35.92
C LEU A 57 -1.74 16.31 35.15
N ALA A 58 -0.78 15.45 35.51
CA ALA A 58 -0.62 14.13 34.91
C ALA A 58 -1.84 13.24 35.17
N LEU A 59 -2.38 13.28 36.38
CA LEU A 59 -3.63 12.61 36.71
C LEU A 59 -4.80 13.14 35.88
N ALA A 60 -4.89 14.46 35.67
CA ALA A 60 -5.92 15.04 34.81
C ALA A 60 -5.86 14.52 33.37
N TRP A 61 -4.66 14.33 32.79
CA TRP A 61 -4.50 13.67 31.48
C TRP A 61 -5.00 12.23 31.50
N VAL A 62 -4.67 11.46 32.54
CA VAL A 62 -5.11 10.07 32.70
C VAL A 62 -6.64 9.99 32.82
N LEU A 63 -7.25 10.85 33.64
CA LEU A 63 -8.70 10.95 33.78
C LEU A 63 -9.37 11.30 32.44
N ALA A 64 -8.86 12.32 31.72
CA ALA A 64 -9.35 12.67 30.39
C ALA A 64 -9.27 11.49 29.40
N GLY A 65 -8.23 10.66 29.51
CA GLY A 65 -8.06 9.44 28.72
C GLY A 65 -9.11 8.39 29.07
N TYR A 66 -9.30 8.08 30.35
CA TYR A 66 -10.25 7.08 30.83
C TYR A 66 -11.70 7.44 30.53
N PHE A 67 -12.06 8.73 30.44
CA PHE A 67 -13.42 9.12 30.06
C PHE A 67 -13.82 8.66 28.66
N ASN A 68 -12.87 8.39 27.75
CA ASN A 68 -13.20 7.76 26.47
C ASN A 68 -13.80 6.34 26.62
N LEU A 69 -13.52 5.63 27.72
CA LEU A 69 -14.08 4.30 27.98
C LEU A 69 -15.60 4.35 28.29
N PHE A 70 -16.09 5.51 28.73
CA PHE A 70 -17.50 5.75 29.08
C PHE A 70 -18.39 6.07 27.87
N ASP A 71 -17.86 6.00 26.64
CA ASP A 71 -18.67 6.12 25.42
C ASP A 71 -19.65 4.95 25.22
N LEU A 72 -19.62 3.95 26.10
CA LEU A 72 -20.40 2.71 26.04
C LEU A 72 -20.27 1.98 24.69
N GLY A 73 -19.14 2.15 23.98
CA GLY A 73 -18.94 1.61 22.64
C GLY A 73 -19.79 2.25 21.54
N LEU A 74 -20.45 3.38 21.82
CA LEU A 74 -21.29 4.09 20.87
C LEU A 74 -20.50 4.57 19.65
N GLY A 75 -19.22 4.93 19.81
CA GLY A 75 -18.37 5.30 18.66
C GLY A 75 -18.30 4.19 17.62
N ARG A 76 -18.02 2.94 18.03
CA ARG A 76 -18.00 1.77 17.13
C ARG A 76 -19.39 1.40 16.61
N ALA A 77 -20.43 1.57 17.44
CA ALA A 77 -21.81 1.36 17.04
C ALA A 77 -22.22 2.29 15.89
N VAL A 78 -21.83 3.57 15.98
CA VAL A 78 -22.04 4.60 14.96
C VAL A 78 -21.29 4.26 13.69
N VAL A 79 -20.00 3.89 13.77
CA VAL A 79 -19.24 3.49 12.58
C VAL A 79 -19.98 2.40 11.81
N ARG A 80 -20.36 1.32 12.49
CA ARG A 80 -21.08 0.18 11.88
C ARG A 80 -22.41 0.62 11.27
N THR A 81 -23.21 1.36 12.02
CA THR A 81 -24.55 1.80 11.60
C THR A 81 -24.50 2.77 10.42
N VAL A 82 -23.58 3.74 10.46
CA VAL A 82 -23.41 4.74 9.41
C VAL A 82 -22.93 4.09 8.12
N VAL A 83 -21.92 3.20 8.19
CA VAL A 83 -21.42 2.47 7.02
C VAL A 83 -22.53 1.71 6.30
N GLN A 84 -23.43 1.07 7.05
CA GLN A 84 -24.57 0.33 6.48
C GLN A 84 -25.65 1.24 5.88
N LYS A 85 -25.81 2.46 6.39
CA LYS A 85 -26.87 3.40 5.96
C LYS A 85 -26.41 4.44 4.93
N ILE A 86 -25.10 4.62 4.70
CA ILE A 86 -24.56 5.50 3.66
C ILE A 86 -25.19 5.23 2.27
N PRO A 87 -25.32 3.98 1.80
CA PRO A 87 -25.91 3.70 0.48
C PRO A 87 -27.39 4.07 0.36
N LEU A 88 -28.14 4.08 1.48
CA LEU A 88 -29.58 4.30 1.50
C LEU A 88 -29.98 5.77 1.28
N ARG A 89 -29.05 6.73 1.51
CA ARG A 89 -29.25 8.18 1.37
C ARG A 89 -30.54 8.73 1.99
N ASN A 90 -30.99 8.15 3.11
CA ASN A 90 -32.21 8.56 3.82
C ASN A 90 -31.89 9.24 5.17
N SER A 91 -32.93 9.72 5.86
CA SER A 91 -32.77 10.40 7.15
C SER A 91 -32.34 9.48 8.30
N GLU A 92 -32.40 8.15 8.13
CA GLU A 92 -32.04 7.20 9.19
C GLU A 92 -30.56 7.27 9.56
N LEU A 93 -29.70 7.62 8.61
CA LEU A 93 -28.28 7.85 8.87
C LEU A 93 -28.10 8.98 9.88
N PHE A 94 -28.76 10.12 9.64
CA PHE A 94 -28.69 11.28 10.54
C PHE A 94 -29.34 10.97 11.89
N GLN A 95 -30.47 10.26 11.90
CA GLN A 95 -31.16 9.84 13.13
C GLN A 95 -30.27 8.96 14.02
N ALA A 96 -29.48 8.06 13.44
CA ALA A 96 -28.55 7.22 14.20
C ALA A 96 -27.43 8.04 14.86
N ILE A 97 -26.83 8.97 14.11
CA ILE A 97 -25.79 9.86 14.64
C ILE A 97 -26.36 10.76 15.74
N TRP A 98 -27.55 11.33 15.53
CA TRP A 98 -28.22 12.17 16.50
C TRP A 98 -28.60 11.43 17.78
N ALA A 99 -29.15 10.21 17.65
CA ALA A 99 -29.47 9.36 18.79
C ALA A 99 -28.21 9.02 19.61
N ALA A 100 -27.13 8.62 18.95
CA ALA A 100 -25.86 8.33 19.62
C ALA A 100 -25.27 9.57 20.30
N LEU A 101 -25.36 10.74 19.65
CA LEU A 101 -24.91 12.01 20.23
C LEU A 101 -25.69 12.35 21.50
N LEU A 102 -27.02 12.28 21.48
CA LEU A 102 -27.86 12.53 22.66
C LEU A 102 -27.52 11.60 23.83
N ILE A 103 -27.35 10.30 23.56
CA ILE A 103 -26.97 9.32 24.60
C ILE A 103 -25.58 9.67 25.15
N SER A 104 -24.59 9.91 24.28
CA SER A 104 -23.21 10.21 24.68
C SER A 104 -23.08 11.50 25.50
N VAL A 105 -23.80 12.56 25.13
CA VAL A 105 -23.83 13.83 25.88
C VAL A 105 -24.52 13.63 27.22
N SER A 106 -25.64 12.90 27.26
CA SER A 106 -26.36 12.62 28.52
C SER A 106 -25.48 11.84 29.51
N LEU A 107 -24.79 10.81 29.03
CA LEU A 107 -23.83 10.04 29.82
C LEU A 107 -22.65 10.89 30.29
N GLY A 108 -22.13 11.75 29.41
CA GLY A 108 -21.03 12.63 29.76
C GLY A 108 -21.43 13.71 30.77
N ILE A 109 -22.65 14.24 30.72
CA ILE A 109 -23.19 15.15 31.73
C ILE A 109 -23.35 14.43 33.07
N LEU A 110 -23.87 13.20 33.05
CA LEU A 110 -24.00 12.37 34.24
C LEU A 110 -22.61 12.09 34.87
N GLY A 111 -21.63 11.66 34.09
CA GLY A 111 -20.26 11.44 34.55
C GLY A 111 -19.58 12.72 35.04
N GLY A 112 -19.80 13.83 34.33
CA GLY A 112 -19.39 15.19 34.71
C GLY A 112 -19.92 15.60 36.07
N GLY A 113 -21.23 15.42 36.28
CA GLY A 113 -21.90 15.70 37.54
C GLY A 113 -21.37 14.83 38.68
N ILE A 114 -21.22 13.52 38.45
CA ILE A 114 -20.64 12.61 39.45
C ILE A 114 -19.25 13.08 39.88
N LEU A 115 -18.36 13.41 38.94
CA LEU A 115 -17.03 13.91 39.28
C LEU A 115 -17.09 15.25 40.01
N TYR A 116 -17.95 16.17 39.57
CA TYR A 116 -18.11 17.48 40.19
C TYR A 116 -18.59 17.40 41.64
N PHE A 117 -19.61 16.58 41.93
CA PHE A 117 -20.16 16.45 43.27
C PHE A 117 -19.31 15.57 44.18
N SER A 118 -18.57 14.60 43.64
CA SER A 118 -17.62 13.78 44.41
C SER A 118 -16.24 14.41 44.57
N SER A 119 -15.96 15.56 43.95
CA SER A 119 -14.63 16.16 43.94
C SER A 119 -14.10 16.47 45.34
N GLU A 120 -14.95 16.91 46.25
CA GLU A 120 -14.56 17.20 47.64
C GLU A 120 -14.16 15.92 48.38
N TRP A 121 -15.00 14.89 48.29
CA TRP A 121 -14.68 13.57 48.86
C TRP A 121 -13.39 13.00 48.29
N LEU A 122 -13.18 13.13 46.97
CA LEU A 122 -11.96 12.67 46.31
C LEU A 122 -10.72 13.44 46.79
N THR A 123 -10.79 14.76 46.92
CA THR A 123 -9.65 15.56 47.39
C THR A 123 -9.33 15.32 48.87
N VAL A 124 -10.34 15.05 49.72
CA VAL A 124 -10.10 14.81 51.16
C VAL A 124 -9.63 13.39 51.44
N HIS A 125 -10.27 12.39 50.84
CA HIS A 125 -10.11 11.00 51.24
C HIS A 125 -9.27 10.14 50.28
N PHE A 126 -9.16 10.57 49.02
CA PHE A 126 -8.49 9.76 47.99
C PHE A 126 -7.13 10.34 47.57
N PHE A 127 -7.08 11.64 47.31
CA PHE A 127 -5.83 12.35 47.02
C PHE A 127 -5.29 12.91 48.33
N SER A 128 -4.35 12.23 48.99
CA SER A 128 -3.69 12.72 50.20
C SER A 128 -2.80 13.95 49.91
N VAL A 129 -3.41 15.08 49.56
CA VAL A 129 -2.72 16.31 49.15
C VAL A 129 -2.50 17.23 50.36
N ASP A 130 -1.36 17.92 50.40
CA ASP A 130 -1.11 18.95 51.41
C ASP A 130 -2.25 19.99 51.44
N ASN A 131 -2.62 20.42 52.64
CA ASN A 131 -3.74 21.32 52.90
C ASN A 131 -3.63 22.63 52.09
N ARG A 132 -2.41 23.04 51.71
CA ARG A 132 -2.15 24.22 50.88
C ARG A 132 -2.64 24.09 49.44
N LEU A 133 -2.63 22.89 48.87
CA LEU A 133 -3.04 22.63 47.48
C LEU A 133 -4.48 22.12 47.37
N HIS A 134 -5.14 21.84 48.50
CA HIS A 134 -6.48 21.29 48.56
C HIS A 134 -7.50 22.09 47.72
N GLY A 135 -7.49 23.43 47.85
CA GLY A 135 -8.38 24.31 47.09
C GLY A 135 -8.10 24.30 45.58
N GLU A 136 -6.83 24.26 45.19
CA GLU A 136 -6.44 24.14 43.78
C GLU A 136 -6.90 22.81 43.18
N VAL A 137 -6.65 21.69 43.86
CA VAL A 137 -7.03 20.34 43.39
C VAL A 137 -8.55 20.18 43.30
N LEU A 138 -9.29 20.65 44.31
CA LEU A 138 -10.75 20.65 44.31
C LEU A 138 -11.31 21.37 43.08
N ASN A 139 -10.86 22.61 42.83
CA ASN A 139 -11.32 23.41 41.70
C ASN A 139 -10.90 22.79 40.36
N SER A 140 -9.70 22.21 40.29
CA SER A 140 -9.23 21.45 39.13
C SER A 140 -10.11 20.25 38.80
N LEU A 141 -10.52 19.44 39.79
CA LEU A 141 -11.43 18.31 39.58
C LEU A 141 -12.83 18.77 39.13
N LYS A 142 -13.34 19.88 39.69
CA LYS A 142 -14.60 20.49 39.24
C LYS A 142 -14.54 20.94 37.78
N ILE A 143 -13.45 21.60 37.38
CA ILE A 143 -13.21 22.00 35.99
C ILE A 143 -13.11 20.77 35.07
N MET A 144 -12.44 19.70 35.52
CA MET A 144 -12.37 18.44 34.77
C MET A 144 -13.75 17.80 34.52
N GLY A 145 -14.71 17.97 35.44
CA GLY A 145 -16.10 17.51 35.24
C GLY A 145 -16.74 18.10 33.97
N ILE A 146 -16.40 19.34 33.62
CA ILE A 146 -16.92 20.04 32.43
C ILE A 146 -16.43 19.39 31.12
N VAL A 147 -15.27 18.73 31.14
CA VAL A 147 -14.65 18.10 29.95
C VAL A 147 -15.39 16.84 29.51
N ILE A 148 -15.97 16.11 30.46
CA ILE A 148 -16.48 14.74 30.24
C ILE A 148 -17.53 14.68 29.11
N PRO A 149 -18.56 15.55 29.06
CA PRO A 149 -19.51 15.60 27.94
C PRO A 149 -18.84 15.71 26.57
N PHE A 150 -17.82 16.56 26.45
CA PHE A 150 -17.12 16.80 25.18
C PHE A 150 -16.23 15.62 24.79
N VAL A 151 -15.52 15.01 25.74
CA VAL A 151 -14.70 13.83 25.47
C VAL A 151 -15.57 12.66 25.03
N VAL A 152 -16.60 12.31 25.81
CA VAL A 152 -17.48 11.16 25.52
C VAL A 152 -18.19 11.33 24.17
N SER A 153 -18.75 12.51 23.88
CA SER A 153 -19.46 12.75 22.62
C SER A 153 -18.55 12.94 21.41
N SER A 154 -17.28 13.32 21.58
CA SER A 154 -16.33 13.40 20.46
C SER A 154 -16.09 12.06 19.76
N THR A 155 -16.32 10.94 20.47
CA THR A 155 -16.24 9.58 19.90
C THR A 155 -17.28 9.35 18.79
N ILE A 156 -18.44 10.02 18.86
CA ILE A 156 -19.51 9.95 17.86
C ILE A 156 -19.09 10.65 16.57
N PHE A 157 -18.47 11.82 16.69
CA PHE A 157 -17.96 12.55 15.52
C PHE A 157 -16.80 11.81 14.88
N ARG A 158 -15.85 11.35 15.68
CA ARG A 158 -14.75 10.53 15.19
C ARG A 158 -15.27 9.29 14.47
N GLY A 159 -16.19 8.54 15.08
CA GLY A 159 -16.80 7.36 14.46
C GLY A 159 -17.55 7.68 13.16
N THR A 160 -18.22 8.83 13.09
CA THR A 160 -18.85 9.30 11.84
C THR A 160 -17.80 9.54 10.75
N LEU A 161 -16.73 10.28 11.04
CA LEU A 161 -15.66 10.55 10.07
C LEU A 161 -14.93 9.26 9.64
N GLU A 162 -14.73 8.31 10.56
CA GLU A 162 -14.16 6.99 10.26
C GLU A 162 -15.07 6.20 9.32
N ALA A 163 -16.39 6.26 9.50
CA ALA A 163 -17.37 5.63 8.60
C ALA A 163 -17.29 6.19 7.17
N PHE A 164 -17.05 7.50 7.03
CA PHE A 164 -16.81 8.17 5.75
C PHE A 164 -15.37 8.06 5.23
N GLN A 165 -14.50 7.31 5.92
CA GLN A 165 -13.08 7.13 5.60
C GLN A 165 -12.25 8.44 5.54
N LYS A 166 -12.67 9.47 6.28
CA LYS A 166 -12.00 10.78 6.35
C LYS A 166 -10.90 10.82 7.42
N PHE A 167 -9.93 9.90 7.33
CA PHE A 167 -8.84 9.80 8.31
C PHE A 167 -7.86 10.97 8.24
N ASP A 168 -7.66 11.55 7.06
CA ASP A 168 -6.93 12.78 6.85
C ASP A 168 -7.51 13.94 7.67
N TRP A 169 -8.85 14.06 7.69
CA TRP A 169 -9.56 15.08 8.45
C TRP A 169 -9.44 14.87 9.97
N ILE A 170 -9.57 13.62 10.41
CA ILE A 170 -9.38 13.25 11.82
C ILE A 170 -7.97 13.65 12.28
N ASN A 171 -6.93 13.27 11.52
CA ASN A 171 -5.54 13.56 11.89
C ASN A 171 -5.21 15.05 11.79
N PHE A 172 -5.80 15.79 10.85
CA PHE A 172 -5.65 17.24 10.73
C PHE A 172 -6.11 17.97 12.00
N ILE A 173 -7.12 17.45 12.71
CA ILE A 173 -7.55 17.99 14.01
C ILE A 173 -6.73 17.38 15.16
N GLN A 174 -6.59 16.06 15.18
CA GLN A 174 -6.04 15.34 16.34
C GLN A 174 -4.57 15.66 16.59
N VAL A 175 -3.77 15.86 15.53
CA VAL A 175 -2.33 16.14 15.65
C VAL A 175 -2.08 17.50 16.33
N PRO A 176 -2.63 18.64 15.84
CA PRO A 176 -2.48 19.92 16.52
C PRO A 176 -3.08 19.94 17.92
N ILE A 177 -4.26 19.36 18.14
CA ILE A 177 -4.88 19.32 19.47
C ILE A 177 -4.05 18.48 20.44
N GLY A 178 -3.49 17.36 19.98
CA GLY A 178 -2.57 16.53 20.76
C GLY A 178 -1.32 17.30 21.17
N ALA A 179 -0.76 18.12 20.28
CA ALA A 179 0.34 19.03 20.60
C ALA A 179 -0.07 20.09 21.64
N LEU A 180 -1.21 20.75 21.43
CA LEU A 180 -1.75 21.80 22.31
C LEU A 180 -2.09 21.29 23.71
N THR A 181 -2.38 19.99 23.87
CA THR A 181 -2.60 19.34 25.17
C THR A 181 -1.38 19.46 26.10
N TYR A 182 -0.17 19.65 25.55
CA TYR A 182 1.06 19.87 26.30
C TYR A 182 1.57 21.32 26.20
N LEU A 183 1.47 21.92 25.01
CA LEU A 183 1.96 23.28 24.78
C LEU A 183 1.13 24.35 25.49
N LEU A 184 -0.20 24.21 25.58
CA LEU A 184 -1.03 25.21 26.26
C LEU A 184 -0.82 25.22 27.78
N PRO A 185 -0.79 24.08 28.50
CA PRO A 185 -0.37 24.06 29.89
C PRO A 185 1.00 24.73 30.09
N LEU A 186 1.99 24.40 29.23
CA LEU A 186 3.34 24.92 29.35
C LEU A 186 3.38 26.43 29.12
N ALA A 187 2.72 26.92 28.07
CA ALA A 187 2.59 28.35 27.81
C ALA A 187 1.87 29.08 28.96
N MET A 188 0.84 28.46 29.56
CA MET A 188 0.11 29.04 30.67
C MET A 188 0.97 29.19 31.93
N THR A 189 1.99 28.34 32.11
CA THR A 189 2.94 28.49 33.24
C THR A 189 3.73 29.80 33.22
N ALA A 190 3.86 30.46 32.06
CA ALA A 190 4.45 31.79 31.97
C ALA A 190 3.57 32.91 32.56
N TYR A 191 2.27 32.65 32.73
CA TYR A 191 1.30 33.62 33.26
C TYR A 191 0.81 33.26 34.67
N THR A 192 0.61 31.97 34.97
CA THR A 192 0.19 31.50 36.29
C THR A 192 0.67 30.07 36.54
N ILE A 193 0.93 29.73 37.80
CA ILE A 193 1.23 28.37 38.26
C ILE A 193 0.07 27.75 39.05
N GLU A 194 -1.10 28.41 39.06
CA GLU A 194 -2.32 27.90 39.67
C GLU A 194 -2.92 26.78 38.82
N LEU A 195 -3.09 25.61 39.42
CA LEU A 195 -3.50 24.38 38.76
C LEU A 195 -4.87 24.47 38.06
N PRO A 196 -5.91 25.17 38.58
CA PRO A 196 -7.19 25.30 37.91
C PRO A 196 -7.07 25.91 36.51
N TRP A 197 -6.25 26.94 36.33
CA TRP A 197 -6.03 27.60 35.05
C TRP A 197 -5.20 26.76 34.09
N ILE A 198 -4.19 26.04 34.59
CA ILE A 198 -3.43 25.07 33.79
C ILE A 198 -4.37 23.99 33.26
N ILE A 199 -5.24 23.42 34.10
CA ILE A 199 -6.21 22.39 33.70
C ILE A 199 -7.31 22.98 32.79
N ALA A 200 -7.71 24.23 32.97
CA ALA A 200 -8.65 24.92 32.08
C ALA A 200 -8.14 24.95 30.61
N THR A 201 -6.83 24.98 30.38
CA THR A 201 -6.27 24.87 29.02
C THR A 201 -6.55 23.51 28.37
N LEU A 202 -6.59 22.43 29.16
CA LEU A 202 -6.96 21.09 28.67
C LEU A 202 -8.44 21.05 28.28
N VAL A 203 -9.29 21.70 29.08
CA VAL A 203 -10.73 21.84 28.79
C VAL A 203 -10.94 22.59 27.48
N PHE A 204 -10.25 23.72 27.32
CA PHE A 204 -10.29 24.52 26.10
C PHE A 204 -9.87 23.69 24.87
N ALA A 205 -8.76 22.95 24.95
CA ALA A 205 -8.30 22.10 23.85
C ALA A 205 -9.33 21.03 23.46
N ARG A 206 -10.04 20.44 24.44
CA ARG A 206 -11.08 19.42 24.19
C ARG A 206 -12.34 20.01 23.59
N ILE A 207 -12.78 21.19 24.04
CA ILE A 207 -13.92 21.90 23.45
C ILE A 207 -13.59 22.32 22.01
N LEU A 208 -12.38 22.85 21.77
CA LEU A 208 -11.94 23.21 20.42
C LEU A 208 -11.95 21.99 19.49
N MET A 209 -11.41 20.85 19.93
CA MET A 209 -11.47 19.59 19.18
C MET A 209 -12.91 19.20 18.84
N TRP A 210 -13.81 19.29 19.82
CA TRP A 210 -15.21 18.95 19.67
C TRP A 210 -15.91 19.83 18.62
N VAL A 211 -15.70 21.15 18.67
CA VAL A 211 -16.24 22.12 17.71
C VAL A 211 -15.73 21.83 16.29
N LEU A 212 -14.42 21.63 16.14
CA LEU A 212 -13.82 21.34 14.83
C LEU A 212 -14.36 20.02 14.25
N MET A 213 -14.49 18.97 15.07
CA MET A 213 -15.05 17.68 14.65
C MET A 213 -16.53 17.79 14.27
N LEU A 214 -17.32 18.58 15.00
CA LEU A 214 -18.73 18.86 14.69
C LEU A 214 -18.86 19.52 13.31
N VAL A 215 -18.05 20.55 13.02
CA VAL A 215 -18.05 21.25 11.72
C VAL A 215 -17.70 20.28 10.59
N MET A 216 -16.68 19.43 10.78
CA MET A 216 -16.29 18.43 9.78
C MET A 216 -17.36 17.36 9.54
N CYS A 217 -18.02 16.89 10.60
CA CYS A 217 -19.16 15.98 10.47
C CYS A 217 -20.32 16.64 9.72
N GLY A 218 -20.63 17.89 10.04
CA GLY A 218 -21.67 18.67 9.36
C GLY A 218 -21.39 18.80 7.85
N ARG A 219 -20.13 18.97 7.45
CA ARG A 219 -19.73 18.97 6.02
C ARG A 219 -19.97 17.63 5.34
N CYS A 220 -19.65 16.52 6.00
CA CYS A 220 -19.88 15.17 5.45
C CYS A 220 -21.37 14.84 5.32
N LEU A 221 -22.18 15.35 6.24
CA LEU A 221 -23.63 15.10 6.30
C LEU A 221 -24.47 16.08 5.47
N SER A 222 -23.84 17.10 4.86
CA SER A 222 -24.54 18.17 4.14
C SER A 222 -25.45 17.67 3.00
N GLY A 223 -25.10 16.54 2.36
CA GLY A 223 -25.89 15.90 1.31
C GLY A 223 -26.96 14.91 1.79
N TYR A 224 -27.17 14.75 3.11
CA TYR A 224 -28.14 13.80 3.68
C TYR A 224 -29.34 14.53 4.32
N PRO A 225 -30.57 14.00 4.18
CA PRO A 225 -31.74 14.57 4.84
C PRO A 225 -31.58 14.60 6.37
N LYS A 226 -31.77 15.77 6.96
CA LYS A 226 -31.73 15.94 8.42
C LYS A 226 -32.92 15.22 9.07
N GLY A 227 -32.69 14.55 10.20
CA GLY A 227 -33.72 13.82 10.94
C GLY A 227 -33.45 13.76 12.43
N PHE A 228 -34.08 14.62 13.22
CA PHE A 228 -33.86 14.72 14.67
C PHE A 228 -34.70 13.75 15.51
N ARG A 229 -35.42 12.83 14.86
CA ARG A 229 -36.22 11.81 15.54
C ARG A 229 -35.31 10.66 16.00
N VAL A 230 -35.55 10.12 17.19
CA VAL A 230 -34.86 8.95 17.71
C VAL A 230 -35.80 7.75 17.63
N PRO A 231 -35.79 6.97 16.54
CA PRO A 231 -36.71 5.86 16.42
C PRO A 231 -36.25 4.71 17.34
N ARG A 232 -37.23 4.04 17.96
CA ARG A 232 -36.99 3.03 19.00
C ARG A 232 -36.14 1.85 18.52
N ASN A 233 -36.22 1.51 17.24
CA ASN A 233 -35.40 0.47 16.60
C ASN A 233 -33.91 0.84 16.61
N VAL A 234 -33.56 2.04 16.15
CA VAL A 234 -32.17 2.54 16.12
C VAL A 234 -31.62 2.68 17.54
N LEU A 235 -32.42 3.19 18.48
CA LEU A 235 -32.03 3.28 19.89
C LEU A 235 -31.72 1.89 20.49
N ARG A 236 -32.60 0.91 20.26
CA ARG A 236 -32.40 -0.48 20.73
C ARG A 236 -31.15 -1.10 20.11
N GLU A 237 -30.93 -0.88 18.82
CA GLU A 237 -29.74 -1.39 18.12
C GLU A 237 -28.45 -0.81 18.72
N LEU A 238 -28.36 0.51 18.87
CA LEU A 238 -27.19 1.19 19.44
C LEU A 238 -26.91 0.74 20.88
N LEU A 239 -27.94 0.68 21.73
CA LEU A 239 -27.80 0.28 23.14
C LEU A 239 -27.44 -1.19 23.29
N SER A 240 -28.08 -2.10 22.54
CA SER A 240 -27.79 -3.54 22.62
C SER A 240 -26.37 -3.86 22.14
N PHE A 241 -25.90 -3.18 21.09
CA PHE A 241 -24.52 -3.30 20.62
C PHE A 241 -23.53 -2.67 21.62
N GLY A 242 -23.82 -1.44 22.06
CA GLY A 242 -22.99 -0.68 22.99
C GLY A 242 -22.82 -1.36 24.35
N PHE A 243 -23.87 -1.98 24.89
CA PHE A 243 -23.82 -2.71 26.16
C PHE A 243 -22.71 -3.77 26.18
N TRP A 244 -22.59 -4.59 25.12
CA TRP A 244 -21.55 -5.62 25.05
C TRP A 244 -20.13 -5.04 24.92
N ILE A 245 -19.97 -3.94 24.19
CA ILE A 245 -18.68 -3.25 24.12
C ILE A 245 -18.34 -2.64 25.49
N SER A 246 -19.32 -2.03 26.16
CA SER A 246 -19.17 -1.49 27.51
C SER A 246 -18.69 -2.53 28.50
N MET A 247 -19.25 -3.75 28.43
CA MET A 247 -18.81 -4.87 29.27
C MET A 247 -17.32 -5.19 29.05
N SER A 248 -16.86 -5.17 27.78
CA SER A 248 -15.43 -5.33 27.48
C SER A 248 -14.60 -4.17 28.02
N ASN A 249 -15.04 -2.93 27.80
CA ASN A 249 -14.35 -1.72 28.26
C ASN A 249 -14.27 -1.63 29.79
N LEU A 250 -15.21 -2.23 30.52
CA LEU A 250 -15.20 -2.28 31.98
C LEU A 250 -14.20 -3.32 32.50
N ILE A 251 -14.15 -4.50 31.89
CA ILE A 251 -13.30 -5.62 32.35
C ILE A 251 -11.83 -5.43 31.93
N GLN A 252 -11.59 -4.84 30.76
CA GLN A 252 -10.26 -4.75 30.17
C GLN A 252 -9.24 -3.97 31.04
N PRO A 253 -9.57 -2.82 31.67
CA PRO A 253 -8.66 -2.17 32.61
C PRO A 253 -8.25 -3.07 33.77
N PHE A 254 -9.17 -3.86 34.33
CA PHE A 254 -8.82 -4.82 35.37
C PHE A 254 -7.87 -5.90 34.82
N LEU A 255 -8.16 -6.48 33.64
CA LEU A 255 -7.24 -7.43 32.99
C LEU A 255 -5.85 -6.82 32.72
N SER A 256 -5.77 -5.52 32.45
CA SER A 256 -4.53 -4.82 32.11
C SER A 256 -3.70 -4.35 33.31
N TYR A 257 -4.30 -4.21 34.50
CA TYR A 257 -3.63 -3.66 35.69
C TYR A 257 -3.63 -4.57 36.92
N LEU A 258 -4.42 -5.66 36.92
CA LEU A 258 -4.50 -6.60 38.04
C LEU A 258 -3.13 -7.17 38.44
N ASP A 259 -2.24 -7.37 37.46
CA ASP A 259 -0.84 -7.77 37.66
C ASP A 259 -0.11 -6.87 38.66
N ARG A 260 -0.11 -5.56 38.43
CA ARG A 260 0.61 -4.58 39.26
C ARG A 260 0.03 -4.53 40.68
N PHE A 261 -1.30 -4.62 40.82
CA PHE A 261 -1.94 -4.68 42.14
C PHE A 261 -1.56 -5.93 42.93
N LEU A 262 -1.56 -7.11 42.29
CA LEU A 262 -1.18 -8.35 42.95
C LEU A 262 0.33 -8.44 43.22
N ILE A 263 1.19 -7.95 42.32
CA ILE A 263 2.64 -7.85 42.57
C ILE A 263 2.91 -6.95 43.79
N GLY A 264 2.26 -5.79 43.87
CA GLY A 264 2.47 -4.83 44.96
C GLY A 264 2.00 -5.35 46.31
N SER A 265 0.89 -6.10 46.35
CA SER A 265 0.34 -6.67 47.57
C SER A 265 0.98 -7.99 47.99
N MET A 266 1.46 -8.82 47.04
CA MET A 266 1.99 -10.16 47.33
C MET A 266 3.52 -10.25 47.32
N ILE A 267 4.22 -9.37 46.60
CA ILE A 267 5.70 -9.39 46.48
C ILE A 267 6.30 -8.14 47.14
N SER A 268 6.23 -6.98 46.47
CA SER A 268 6.68 -5.69 46.99
C SER A 268 6.43 -4.57 45.98
N MET A 269 6.48 -3.31 46.44
CA MET A 269 6.44 -2.14 45.54
C MET A 269 7.69 -2.03 44.64
N VAL A 270 8.84 -2.54 45.08
CA VAL A 270 10.06 -2.60 44.25
C VAL A 270 9.88 -3.57 43.08
N ALA A 271 9.25 -4.72 43.34
CA ALA A 271 8.91 -5.69 42.29
C ALA A 271 7.92 -5.11 41.27
N VAL A 272 6.98 -4.26 41.70
CA VAL A 272 6.08 -3.53 40.77
C VAL A 272 6.89 -2.64 39.82
N ALA A 273 7.95 -1.98 40.30
CA ALA A 273 8.80 -1.16 39.46
C ALA A 273 9.50 -1.99 38.37
N TYR A 274 10.13 -3.12 38.75
CA TYR A 274 10.77 -4.04 37.81
C TYR A 274 9.81 -4.61 36.76
N TYR A 275 8.53 -4.77 37.10
CA TYR A 275 7.49 -5.23 36.16
C TYR A 275 6.94 -4.11 35.26
N THR A 276 6.71 -2.93 35.83
CA THR A 276 5.94 -1.87 35.17
C THR A 276 6.68 -1.27 33.99
N ALA A 277 7.99 -1.02 34.08
CA ALA A 277 8.71 -0.42 32.95
C ALA A 277 8.74 -1.33 31.71
N PRO A 278 9.06 -2.65 31.82
CA PRO A 278 8.87 -3.60 30.72
C PRO A 278 7.47 -3.63 30.15
N MET A 279 6.45 -3.62 31.01
CA MET A 279 5.05 -3.63 30.59
C MET A 279 4.70 -2.36 29.77
N GLU A 280 5.16 -1.19 30.20
CA GLU A 280 4.93 0.06 29.46
C GLU A 280 5.61 0.07 28.08
N ILE A 281 6.81 -0.50 27.93
CA ILE A 281 7.46 -0.69 26.61
C ILE A 281 6.54 -1.52 25.70
N VAL A 282 6.10 -2.66 26.23
CA VAL A 282 5.31 -3.64 25.50
C VAL A 282 3.94 -3.08 25.10
N LEU A 283 3.27 -2.34 25.97
CA LEU A 283 1.97 -1.73 25.67
C LEU A 283 2.04 -0.67 24.55
N LYS A 284 3.21 -0.08 24.24
CA LYS A 284 3.35 0.82 23.08
C LYS A 284 3.13 0.12 21.74
N PHE A 285 3.26 -1.21 21.68
CA PHE A 285 2.97 -1.96 20.46
C PHE A 285 1.52 -1.83 20.02
N TRP A 286 0.57 -1.54 20.93
CA TRP A 286 -0.85 -1.35 20.61
C TRP A 286 -1.14 -0.19 19.65
N ILE A 287 -0.19 0.75 19.47
CA ILE A 287 -0.29 1.81 18.46
C ILE A 287 -0.51 1.21 17.06
N LEU A 288 0.18 0.10 16.75
CA LEU A 288 0.16 -0.55 15.45
C LEU A 288 -1.18 -1.26 15.14
N PRO A 289 -1.70 -2.20 15.94
CA PRO A 289 -3.02 -2.76 15.71
C PRO A 289 -4.12 -1.70 15.85
N GLY A 290 -3.97 -0.70 16.72
CA GLY A 290 -4.93 0.41 16.82
C GLY A 290 -5.09 1.18 15.50
N ALA A 291 -3.98 1.50 14.82
CA ALA A 291 -3.99 2.17 13.52
C ALA A 291 -4.58 1.29 12.39
N VAL A 292 -4.38 -0.02 12.46
CA VAL A 292 -4.91 -1.00 11.51
C VAL A 292 -6.43 -1.16 11.69
N ILE A 293 -6.89 -1.37 12.93
CA ILE A 293 -8.31 -1.59 13.23
C ILE A 293 -9.17 -0.38 12.89
N SER A 294 -8.70 0.84 13.18
CA SER A 294 -9.50 2.04 12.90
C SER A 294 -9.87 2.15 11.42
N VAL A 295 -9.03 1.60 10.54
CA VAL A 295 -9.22 1.61 9.09
C VAL A 295 -9.98 0.37 8.59
N ILE A 296 -9.72 -0.80 9.17
CA ILE A 296 -10.31 -2.07 8.72
C ILE A 296 -11.70 -2.31 9.32
N PHE A 297 -12.01 -1.77 10.50
CA PHE A 297 -13.32 -1.93 11.13
C PHE A 297 -14.48 -1.36 10.27
N PRO A 298 -14.38 -0.13 9.72
CA PRO A 298 -15.35 0.35 8.73
C PRO A 298 -15.43 -0.56 7.51
N ALA A 299 -14.29 -1.06 7.00
CA ALA A 299 -14.25 -1.91 5.82
C ALA A 299 -14.90 -3.29 6.05
N PHE A 300 -14.74 -3.90 7.22
CA PHE A 300 -15.48 -5.11 7.60
C PHE A 300 -16.98 -4.84 7.69
N SER A 301 -17.37 -3.70 8.28
CA SER A 301 -18.78 -3.34 8.43
C SER A 301 -19.46 -3.13 7.08
N ALA A 302 -18.75 -2.54 6.12
CA ALA A 302 -19.22 -2.30 4.75
C ALA A 302 -19.44 -3.58 3.94
N GLN A 303 -18.68 -4.63 4.26
CA GLN A 303 -18.66 -5.90 3.53
C GLN A 303 -19.27 -7.04 4.33
N ALA A 304 -20.04 -6.72 5.39
CA ALA A 304 -20.58 -7.70 6.34
C ALA A 304 -21.40 -8.84 5.68
N GLU A 305 -21.92 -8.61 4.47
CA GLU A 305 -22.71 -9.58 3.70
C GLU A 305 -21.87 -10.42 2.72
N SER A 306 -20.63 -10.03 2.39
CA SER A 306 -19.77 -10.72 1.43
C SER A 306 -18.70 -11.57 2.11
N LEU A 307 -18.98 -12.86 2.31
CA LEU A 307 -18.05 -13.80 2.95
C LEU A 307 -16.66 -13.85 2.27
N PRO A 308 -16.54 -13.90 0.92
CA PRO A 308 -15.24 -13.90 0.26
C PRO A 308 -14.44 -12.63 0.54
N SER A 309 -15.09 -11.47 0.53
CA SER A 309 -14.43 -10.19 0.76
C SER A 309 -14.00 -10.03 2.22
N LEU A 310 -14.84 -10.45 3.17
CA LEU A 310 -14.48 -10.53 4.59
C LEU A 310 -13.28 -11.45 4.84
N ARG A 311 -13.24 -12.62 4.18
CA ARG A 311 -12.12 -13.57 4.30
C ARG A 311 -10.81 -12.93 3.82
N THR A 312 -10.83 -12.29 2.65
CA THR A 312 -9.66 -11.60 2.10
C THR A 312 -9.20 -10.48 3.02
N LEU A 313 -10.11 -9.63 3.50
CA LEU A 313 -9.79 -8.53 4.40
C LEU A 313 -9.25 -9.02 5.75
N TYR A 314 -9.83 -10.09 6.31
CA TYR A 314 -9.37 -10.72 7.55
C TYR A 314 -7.92 -11.19 7.43
N PHE A 315 -7.63 -12.05 6.45
CA PHE A 315 -6.29 -12.60 6.30
C PHE A 315 -5.26 -11.55 5.91
N ARG A 316 -5.59 -10.59 5.02
CA ARG A 316 -4.68 -9.48 4.70
C ARG A 316 -4.32 -8.66 5.95
N SER A 317 -5.31 -8.33 6.78
CA SER A 317 -5.09 -7.54 8.01
C SER A 317 -4.24 -8.28 9.04
N THR A 318 -4.55 -9.56 9.29
CA THR A 318 -3.77 -10.39 10.23
C THR A 318 -2.34 -10.56 9.76
N LYS A 319 -2.12 -10.87 8.47
CA LYS A 319 -0.77 -11.07 7.93
C LYS A 319 0.06 -9.77 7.96
N PHE A 320 -0.56 -8.61 7.70
CA PHE A 320 0.11 -7.32 7.84
C PHE A 320 0.61 -7.09 9.27
N LEU A 321 -0.23 -7.35 10.28
CA LEU A 321 0.21 -7.25 11.67
C LEU A 321 1.32 -8.23 12.00
N VAL A 322 1.28 -9.47 11.50
CA VAL A 322 2.37 -10.43 11.70
C VAL A 322 3.69 -9.88 11.13
N ILE A 323 3.68 -9.36 9.89
CA ILE A 323 4.89 -8.82 9.24
C ILE A 323 5.51 -7.67 10.04
N VAL A 324 4.68 -6.81 10.62
CA VAL A 324 5.16 -5.62 11.36
C VAL A 324 5.55 -5.97 12.80
N ILE A 325 4.72 -6.73 13.51
CA ILE A 325 4.88 -6.99 14.93
C ILE A 325 5.92 -8.07 15.21
N ALA A 326 5.98 -9.14 14.39
CA ALA A 326 6.92 -10.24 14.62
C ALA A 326 8.39 -9.77 14.75
N PRO A 327 8.99 -9.01 13.80
CA PRO A 327 10.38 -8.60 13.92
C PRO A 327 10.65 -7.70 15.12
N LEU A 328 9.72 -6.79 15.44
CA LEU A 328 9.83 -5.87 16.57
C LEU A 328 9.79 -6.62 17.91
N SER A 329 8.80 -7.48 18.08
CA SER A 329 8.59 -8.26 19.31
C SER A 329 9.65 -9.34 19.51
N PHE A 330 10.08 -10.01 18.43
CA PHE A 330 11.18 -10.97 18.46
C PHE A 330 12.47 -10.33 18.95
N SER A 331 12.84 -9.19 18.36
CA SER A 331 14.07 -8.48 18.70
C SER A 331 14.04 -7.97 20.14
N LEU A 332 12.90 -7.44 20.59
CA LEU A 332 12.70 -7.01 21.98
C LEU A 332 12.80 -8.18 22.96
N SER A 333 12.31 -9.36 22.57
CA SER A 333 12.34 -10.56 23.41
C SER A 333 13.76 -11.12 23.57
N VAL A 334 14.49 -11.24 22.45
CA VAL A 334 15.82 -11.86 22.39
C VAL A 334 16.93 -10.91 22.89
N LEU A 335 16.76 -9.59 22.74
CA LEU A 335 17.72 -8.57 23.17
C LEU A 335 17.26 -7.81 24.43
N SER A 336 16.36 -8.40 25.22
CA SER A 336 15.71 -7.72 26.34
C SER A 336 16.70 -7.19 27.38
N GLU A 337 17.73 -7.98 27.69
CA GLU A 337 18.76 -7.61 28.65
C GLU A 337 19.62 -6.45 28.14
N GLU A 338 20.09 -6.49 26.90
CA GLU A 338 20.91 -5.44 26.31
C GLU A 338 20.14 -4.13 26.20
N ILE A 339 18.88 -4.20 25.79
CA ILE A 339 18.01 -3.02 25.69
C ILE A 339 17.86 -2.37 27.07
N LEU A 340 17.60 -3.14 28.12
CA LEU A 340 17.45 -2.59 29.47
C LEU A 340 18.78 -2.10 30.07
N ARG A 341 19.90 -2.78 29.78
CA ARG A 341 21.24 -2.36 30.20
C ARG A 341 21.59 -0.98 29.61
N LEU A 342 21.29 -0.78 28.34
CA LEU A 342 21.53 0.48 27.62
C LEU A 342 20.54 1.58 28.03
N TRP A 343 19.29 1.23 28.33
CA TRP A 343 18.24 2.21 28.62
C TRP A 343 18.22 2.68 30.08
N ILE A 344 18.44 1.77 31.04
CA ILE A 344 18.34 2.07 32.47
C ILE A 344 19.70 1.87 33.14
N ASN A 345 20.05 0.63 33.48
CA ASN A 345 21.35 0.24 34.04
C ASN A 345 21.45 -1.30 34.13
N PRO A 346 22.65 -1.85 34.39
CA PRO A 346 22.86 -3.30 34.48
C PRO A 346 22.07 -4.01 35.58
N GLU A 347 21.92 -3.39 36.76
CA GLU A 347 21.21 -4.00 37.89
C GLU A 347 19.71 -4.19 37.58
N TYR A 348 19.09 -3.15 37.03
CA TYR A 348 17.69 -3.20 36.60
C TYR A 348 17.47 -4.25 35.51
N ALA A 349 18.40 -4.30 34.55
CA ALA A 349 18.34 -5.26 33.45
C ALA A 349 18.39 -6.70 33.96
N HIS A 350 19.25 -7.01 34.93
CA HIS A 350 19.33 -8.35 35.53
C HIS A 350 17.98 -8.79 36.14
N GLN A 351 17.27 -7.88 36.81
CA GLN A 351 15.98 -8.18 37.45
C GLN A 351 14.79 -8.22 36.45
N SER A 352 14.88 -7.49 35.34
CA SER A 352 13.72 -7.21 34.47
C SER A 352 13.84 -7.79 33.06
N ALA A 353 15.01 -8.30 32.65
CA ALA A 353 15.23 -8.85 31.31
C ALA A 353 14.30 -10.04 31.01
N ALA A 354 14.14 -10.95 31.96
CA ALA A 354 13.25 -12.10 31.82
C ALA A 354 11.78 -11.66 31.71
N VAL A 355 11.37 -10.66 32.50
CA VAL A 355 10.02 -10.09 32.45
C VAL A 355 9.75 -9.47 31.07
N LEU A 356 10.64 -8.60 30.59
CA LEU A 356 10.52 -7.99 29.27
C LEU A 356 10.50 -9.03 28.16
N SER A 357 11.34 -10.06 28.26
CA SER A 357 11.43 -11.12 27.26
C SER A 357 10.11 -11.88 27.08
N VAL A 358 9.48 -12.28 28.19
CA VAL A 358 8.20 -13.00 28.19
C VAL A 358 7.04 -12.11 27.74
N LEU A 359 6.98 -10.86 28.22
CA LEU A 359 5.96 -9.90 27.80
C LEU A 359 6.07 -9.58 26.30
N ALA A 360 7.29 -9.49 25.75
CA ALA A 360 7.54 -9.29 24.33
C ALA A 360 7.07 -10.48 23.46
N LEU A 361 7.07 -11.72 23.97
CA LEU A 361 6.44 -12.84 23.27
C LEU A 361 4.91 -12.76 23.33
N GLY A 362 4.36 -12.43 24.51
CA GLY A 362 2.91 -12.29 24.68
C GLY A 362 2.29 -11.19 23.84
N ILE A 363 2.97 -10.05 23.68
CA ILE A 363 2.42 -8.93 22.90
C ILE A 363 2.28 -9.24 21.42
N PHE A 364 3.12 -10.11 20.86
CA PHE A 364 2.93 -10.61 19.50
C PHE A 364 1.56 -11.27 19.35
N ALA A 365 1.25 -12.23 20.23
CA ALA A 365 -0.03 -12.94 20.23
C ALA A 365 -1.21 -12.00 20.53
N ASN A 366 -1.02 -11.04 21.44
CA ASN A 366 -2.03 -10.06 21.77
C ASN A 366 -2.36 -9.16 20.58
N CYS A 367 -1.35 -8.59 19.90
CA CYS A 367 -1.53 -7.71 18.76
C CYS A 367 -2.27 -8.37 17.60
N ILE A 368 -2.02 -9.65 17.31
CA ILE A 368 -2.76 -10.36 16.26
C ILE A 368 -4.22 -10.65 16.65
N GLY A 369 -4.54 -10.75 17.95
CA GLY A 369 -5.90 -10.96 18.49
C GLY A 369 -6.85 -9.77 18.31
N PHE A 370 -6.33 -8.59 18.00
CA PHE A 370 -7.12 -7.39 17.73
C PHE A 370 -7.97 -7.49 16.44
N VAL A 371 -7.48 -8.18 15.41
CA VAL A 371 -8.20 -8.36 14.13
C VAL A 371 -9.48 -9.20 14.29
N PRO A 372 -9.45 -10.40 14.89
CA PRO A 372 -10.68 -11.16 15.11
C PRO A 372 -11.67 -10.45 16.03
N ALA A 373 -11.21 -9.76 17.09
CA ALA A 373 -12.09 -8.95 17.92
C ALA A 373 -12.81 -7.86 17.10
N ALA A 374 -12.06 -7.12 16.26
CA ALA A 374 -12.62 -6.09 15.39
C ALA A 374 -13.60 -6.67 14.36
N PHE A 375 -13.25 -7.82 13.75
CA PHE A 375 -14.12 -8.54 12.83
C PHE A 375 -15.45 -8.92 13.47
N LEU A 376 -15.42 -9.59 14.63
CA LEU A 376 -16.63 -10.02 15.34
C LEU A 376 -17.54 -8.84 15.70
N GLN A 377 -16.96 -7.72 16.13
CA GLN A 377 -17.71 -6.51 16.40
C GLN A 377 -18.31 -5.90 15.11
N ALA A 378 -17.54 -5.82 14.02
CA ALA A 378 -18.00 -5.26 12.75
C ALA A 378 -19.18 -6.05 12.14
N ILE A 379 -19.17 -7.38 12.24
CA ILE A 379 -20.28 -8.23 11.77
C ILE A 379 -21.48 -8.27 12.75
N GLY A 380 -21.50 -7.42 13.78
CA GLY A 380 -22.62 -7.32 14.73
C GLY A 380 -22.64 -8.39 15.82
N LYS A 381 -21.48 -8.95 16.19
CA LYS A 381 -21.34 -9.95 17.26
C LYS A 381 -20.40 -9.48 18.39
N PRO A 382 -20.59 -8.28 18.97
CA PRO A 382 -19.74 -7.77 20.06
C PRO A 382 -19.86 -8.58 21.35
N SER A 383 -20.93 -9.37 21.52
CA SER A 383 -21.13 -10.22 22.69
C SER A 383 -20.13 -11.38 22.79
N LEU A 384 -19.51 -11.81 21.68
CA LEU A 384 -18.57 -12.92 21.69
C LEU A 384 -17.24 -12.54 22.37
N PRO A 385 -16.55 -11.45 21.97
CA PRO A 385 -15.39 -10.97 22.73
C PRO A 385 -15.71 -10.65 24.20
N ALA A 386 -16.86 -10.00 24.45
CA ALA A 386 -17.23 -9.61 25.81
C ALA A 386 -17.39 -10.82 26.75
N LYS A 387 -18.07 -11.88 26.29
CA LYS A 387 -18.22 -13.12 27.06
C LYS A 387 -16.88 -13.81 27.30
N LEU A 388 -15.98 -13.78 26.32
CA LEU A 388 -14.64 -14.33 26.47
C LEU A 388 -13.87 -13.61 27.59
N HIS A 389 -13.86 -12.28 27.60
CA HIS A 389 -13.19 -11.50 28.65
C HIS A 389 -13.77 -11.76 30.05
N VAL A 390 -15.10 -11.94 30.16
CA VAL A 390 -15.76 -12.30 31.44
C VAL A 390 -15.27 -13.64 31.97
N VAL A 391 -15.12 -14.64 31.09
CA VAL A 391 -14.65 -15.99 31.45
C VAL A 391 -13.14 -16.00 31.73
N GLU A 392 -12.38 -15.22 30.96
CA GLU A 392 -10.93 -15.11 31.08
C GLU A 392 -10.50 -14.42 32.38
N PHE A 393 -11.24 -13.43 32.85
CA PHE A 393 -10.88 -12.66 34.05
C PHE A 393 -10.58 -13.51 35.30
N PRO A 394 -11.47 -14.40 35.77
CA PRO A 394 -11.18 -15.24 36.93
C PRO A 394 -10.04 -16.24 36.68
N LEU A 395 -9.92 -16.77 35.45
CA LEU A 395 -8.82 -17.68 35.09
C LEU A 395 -7.47 -16.96 35.12
N TYR A 396 -7.44 -15.71 34.64
CA TYR A 396 -6.25 -14.87 34.72
C TYR A 396 -5.86 -14.57 36.16
N ALA A 397 -6.82 -14.18 37.01
CA ALA A 397 -6.55 -13.94 38.43
C ALA A 397 -5.94 -15.18 39.11
N LEU A 398 -6.44 -16.37 38.80
CA LEU A 398 -5.89 -17.64 39.29
C LEU A 398 -4.47 -17.89 38.76
N PHE A 399 -4.25 -17.81 37.45
CA PHE A 399 -2.92 -18.03 36.88
C PHE A 399 -1.90 -17.01 37.34
N LEU A 400 -2.32 -15.75 37.55
CA LEU A 400 -1.49 -14.69 38.09
C LEU A 400 -1.11 -14.98 39.54
N TYR A 401 -2.07 -15.36 40.39
CA TYR A 401 -1.80 -15.78 41.78
C TYR A 401 -0.79 -16.95 41.83
N VAL A 402 -1.01 -17.98 41.02
CA VAL A 402 -0.13 -19.14 40.92
C VAL A 402 1.26 -18.74 40.40
N GLY A 403 1.32 -17.98 39.32
CA GLY A 403 2.58 -17.51 38.73
C GLY A 403 3.43 -16.69 39.70
N LEU A 404 2.79 -15.78 40.45
CA LEU A 404 3.46 -14.98 41.48
C LEU A 404 4.08 -15.84 42.58
N ARG A 405 3.42 -16.93 42.99
CA ARG A 405 3.92 -17.85 44.01
C ARG A 405 5.12 -18.68 43.54
N PHE A 406 5.12 -19.13 42.29
CA PHE A 406 6.16 -20.03 41.77
C PHE A 406 7.39 -19.28 41.25
N ASN A 407 7.22 -18.14 40.59
CA ASN A 407 8.32 -17.49 39.87
C ASN A 407 8.28 -15.95 39.95
N GLY A 408 7.65 -15.41 40.99
CA GLY A 408 7.60 -13.97 41.26
C GLY A 408 7.07 -13.15 40.07
N VAL A 409 7.75 -12.04 39.76
CA VAL A 409 7.37 -11.13 38.67
C VAL A 409 7.48 -11.77 37.28
N VAL A 410 8.39 -12.74 37.09
CA VAL A 410 8.50 -13.50 35.82
C VAL A 410 7.30 -14.42 35.66
N GLY A 411 6.82 -15.03 36.76
CA GLY A 411 5.59 -15.81 36.77
C GLY A 411 4.35 -14.97 36.45
N ALA A 412 4.30 -13.71 36.91
CA ALA A 412 3.24 -12.77 36.52
C ALA A 412 3.26 -12.45 35.02
N ALA A 413 4.46 -12.23 34.44
CA ALA A 413 4.61 -12.05 33.00
C ALA A 413 4.17 -13.29 32.21
N GLY A 414 4.50 -14.48 32.70
CA GLY A 414 4.06 -15.76 32.14
C GLY A 414 2.53 -15.91 32.16
N ALA A 415 1.88 -15.59 33.28
CA ALA A 415 0.43 -15.62 33.40
C ALA A 415 -0.25 -14.66 32.41
N TRP A 416 0.29 -13.44 32.25
CA TRP A 416 -0.19 -12.48 31.26
C TRP A 416 -0.01 -12.98 29.82
N MET A 417 1.14 -13.59 29.51
CA MET A 417 1.42 -14.17 28.18
C MET A 417 0.44 -15.30 27.85
N VAL A 418 0.23 -16.24 28.77
CA VAL A 418 -0.72 -17.37 28.59
C VAL A 418 -2.13 -16.85 28.35
N ARG A 419 -2.55 -15.84 29.13
CA ARG A 419 -3.84 -15.18 28.99
C ARG A 419 -4.02 -14.60 27.58
N VAL A 420 -3.09 -13.76 27.10
CA VAL A 420 -3.24 -13.13 25.78
C VAL A 420 -3.14 -14.13 24.61
N LEU A 421 -2.40 -15.23 24.78
CA LEU A 421 -2.37 -16.33 23.83
C LEU A 421 -3.74 -17.02 23.75
N PHE A 422 -4.33 -17.34 24.90
CA PHE A 422 -5.65 -17.94 24.97
C PHE A 422 -6.72 -17.05 24.34
N ASP A 423 -6.77 -15.77 24.72
CA ASP A 423 -7.69 -14.79 24.16
C ASP A 423 -7.57 -14.70 22.63
N SER A 424 -6.34 -14.53 22.13
CA SER A 424 -6.07 -14.42 20.70
C SER A 424 -6.48 -15.66 19.91
N LEU A 425 -6.17 -16.86 20.42
CA LEU A 425 -6.53 -18.13 19.79
C LEU A 425 -8.04 -18.38 19.82
N ALA A 426 -8.71 -18.09 20.94
CA ALA A 426 -10.15 -18.23 21.08
C ALA A 426 -10.90 -17.28 20.12
N LEU A 427 -10.47 -16.01 20.03
CA LEU A 427 -11.02 -15.04 19.09
C LEU A 427 -10.80 -15.46 17.62
N HIS A 428 -9.61 -15.98 17.29
CA HIS A 428 -9.33 -16.53 15.96
C HIS A 428 -10.22 -17.73 15.65
N TYR A 429 -10.38 -18.66 16.58
CA TYR A 429 -11.24 -19.83 16.40
C TYR A 429 -12.68 -19.42 16.09
N VAL A 430 -13.26 -18.53 16.91
CA VAL A 430 -14.63 -18.05 16.73
C VAL A 430 -14.79 -17.29 15.41
N SER A 431 -13.81 -16.45 15.04
CA SER A 431 -13.85 -15.66 13.80
C SER A 431 -13.72 -16.53 12.55
N LEU A 432 -12.76 -17.47 12.54
CA LEU A 432 -12.52 -18.38 11.42
C LEU A 432 -13.65 -19.38 11.22
N SER A 433 -14.31 -19.81 12.30
CA SER A 433 -15.53 -20.62 12.23
C SER A 433 -16.65 -19.86 11.50
N ARG A 434 -16.77 -18.55 11.72
CA ARG A 434 -17.75 -17.69 11.01
C ARG A 434 -17.36 -17.40 9.57
N LEU A 435 -16.06 -17.37 9.28
CA LEU A 435 -15.52 -17.22 7.92
C LEU A 435 -15.52 -18.53 7.12
N LYS A 436 -15.91 -19.66 7.73
CA LYS A 436 -15.80 -21.01 7.14
C LYS A 436 -14.38 -21.30 6.64
N ALA A 437 -13.38 -20.91 7.43
CA ALA A 437 -11.96 -20.98 7.08
C ALA A 437 -11.14 -21.55 8.25
N THR A 438 -11.62 -22.64 8.87
CA THR A 438 -11.02 -23.23 10.08
C THR A 438 -9.61 -23.77 9.83
N GLU A 439 -9.24 -24.08 8.58
CA GLU A 439 -7.87 -24.40 8.20
C GLU A 439 -6.89 -23.24 8.47
N GLY A 440 -7.39 -22.00 8.53
CA GLY A 440 -6.61 -20.83 8.92
C GLY A 440 -6.12 -20.88 10.38
N LEU A 441 -6.81 -21.63 11.26
CA LEU A 441 -6.46 -21.71 12.68
C LEU A 441 -5.18 -22.51 12.87
N ALA A 442 -5.05 -23.65 12.18
CA ALA A 442 -3.83 -24.45 12.20
C ALA A 442 -2.61 -23.63 11.75
N ARG A 443 -2.78 -22.77 10.73
CA ARG A 443 -1.72 -21.87 10.27
C ARG A 443 -1.38 -20.79 11.30
N ALA A 444 -2.38 -20.23 11.99
CA ALA A 444 -2.15 -19.25 13.06
C ALA A 444 -1.41 -19.88 14.24
N VAL A 445 -1.84 -21.05 14.70
CA VAL A 445 -1.18 -21.83 15.77
C VAL A 445 0.26 -22.18 15.36
N LEU A 446 0.45 -22.72 14.15
CA LEU A 446 1.78 -23.04 13.64
C LEU A 446 2.68 -21.79 13.57
N GLY A 447 2.15 -20.66 13.10
CA GLY A 447 2.91 -19.40 13.05
C GLY A 447 3.35 -18.92 14.43
N ILE A 448 2.47 -19.00 15.44
CA ILE A 448 2.80 -18.68 16.84
C ILE A 448 3.84 -19.65 17.38
N LEU A 449 3.68 -20.95 17.17
CA LEU A 449 4.64 -21.96 17.63
C LEU A 449 6.01 -21.79 16.99
N LEU A 450 6.07 -21.50 15.68
CA LEU A 450 7.32 -21.21 14.98
C LEU A 450 7.99 -19.94 15.52
N PHE A 451 7.21 -18.89 15.77
CA PHE A 451 7.72 -17.64 16.38
C PHE A 451 8.32 -17.89 17.77
N PHE A 452 7.61 -18.63 18.61
CA PHE A 452 8.02 -18.95 19.98
C PHE A 452 9.23 -19.89 19.97
N GLY A 453 9.22 -20.91 19.11
CA GLY A 453 10.33 -21.84 18.93
C GLY A 453 11.59 -21.15 18.44
N LEU A 454 11.48 -20.22 17.48
CA LEU A 454 12.62 -19.44 17.00
C LEU A 454 13.22 -18.58 18.12
N ALA A 455 12.38 -17.90 18.91
CA ALA A 455 12.84 -17.10 20.04
C ALA A 455 13.53 -17.98 21.10
N ALA A 456 12.93 -19.12 21.46
CA ALA A 456 13.50 -20.07 22.43
C ALA A 456 14.87 -20.62 21.99
N VAL A 457 15.06 -20.91 20.70
CA VAL A 457 16.35 -21.37 20.15
C VAL A 457 17.39 -20.25 20.13
N THR A 458 16.96 -19.00 19.95
CA THR A 458 17.85 -17.85 19.79
C THR A 458 18.31 -17.26 21.13
N MET A 459 17.46 -17.31 22.17
CA MET A 459 17.77 -16.79 23.51
C MET A 459 19.09 -17.28 24.13
N PRO A 460 19.45 -18.58 24.09
CA PRO A 460 20.70 -19.05 24.69
C PRO A 460 21.94 -18.75 23.85
N LEU A 461 21.81 -18.14 22.66
CA LEU A 461 22.94 -17.86 21.78
C LEU A 461 23.77 -16.66 22.25
N SER A 462 25.00 -16.56 21.75
CA SER A 462 25.86 -15.39 21.97
C SER A 462 25.20 -14.10 21.46
N LEU A 463 25.59 -12.95 22.03
CA LEU A 463 25.02 -11.65 21.66
C LEU A 463 25.15 -11.37 20.15
N SER A 464 26.29 -11.68 19.54
CA SER A 464 26.49 -11.50 18.09
C SER A 464 25.49 -12.31 17.26
N LEU A 465 25.22 -13.56 17.65
CA LEU A 465 24.22 -14.41 17.00
C LEU A 465 22.79 -13.92 17.25
N ARG A 466 22.49 -13.42 18.45
CA ARG A 466 21.19 -12.80 18.77
C ARG A 466 20.93 -11.56 17.92
N ILE A 467 21.90 -10.66 17.80
CA ILE A 467 21.83 -9.46 16.94
C ILE A 467 21.71 -9.87 15.46
N ALA A 468 22.52 -10.83 15.00
CA ALA A 468 22.45 -11.34 13.64
C ALA A 468 21.08 -11.96 13.33
N SER A 469 20.50 -12.71 14.26
CA SER A 469 19.18 -13.32 14.13
C SER A 469 18.07 -12.26 14.11
N ALA A 470 18.12 -11.26 14.99
CA ALA A 470 17.21 -10.12 14.95
C ALA A 470 17.28 -9.39 13.61
N GLY A 471 18.49 -9.10 13.12
CA GLY A 471 18.72 -8.51 11.80
C GLY A 471 18.19 -9.37 10.65
N ALA A 472 18.41 -10.68 10.70
CA ALA A 472 17.88 -11.62 9.72
C ALA A 472 16.34 -11.64 9.72
N VAL A 473 15.70 -11.68 10.88
CA VAL A 473 14.22 -11.61 10.98
C VAL A 473 13.70 -10.29 10.41
N PHE A 474 14.35 -9.16 10.70
CA PHE A 474 13.99 -7.85 10.14
C PHE A 474 14.12 -7.79 8.61
N LEU A 475 15.13 -8.45 8.03
CA LEU A 475 15.35 -8.46 6.58
C LEU A 475 14.46 -9.47 5.86
N LEU A 476 14.28 -10.66 6.44
CA LEU A 476 13.52 -11.75 5.82
C LEU A 476 12.02 -11.54 5.93
N THR A 477 11.51 -10.93 7.01
CA THR A 477 10.05 -10.79 7.21
C THR A 477 9.39 -9.95 6.10
N PRO A 478 9.93 -8.80 5.65
CA PRO A 478 9.38 -8.09 4.49
C PRO A 478 9.48 -8.87 3.19
N ILE A 479 10.54 -9.67 2.97
CA ILE A 479 10.70 -10.51 1.77
C ILE A 479 9.65 -11.63 1.78
N VAL A 480 9.51 -12.32 2.91
CA VAL A 480 8.47 -13.33 3.11
C VAL A 480 7.09 -12.68 2.96
N GLY A 481 6.93 -11.47 3.48
CA GLY A 481 5.75 -10.66 3.32
C GLY A 481 5.42 -10.39 1.85
N TRP A 482 6.41 -9.95 1.09
CA TRP A 482 6.29 -9.70 -0.34
C TRP A 482 5.81 -10.95 -1.07
N TYR A 483 6.53 -12.06 -0.96
CA TYR A 483 6.27 -13.24 -1.77
C TYR A 483 5.13 -14.12 -1.23
N TRP A 484 4.94 -14.26 0.08
CA TRP A 484 4.05 -15.27 0.65
C TRP A 484 2.80 -14.69 1.32
N VAL A 485 2.83 -13.39 1.63
CA VAL A 485 1.69 -12.70 2.27
C VAL A 485 0.89 -11.87 1.28
N LEU A 486 1.55 -11.01 0.51
CA LEU A 486 0.91 -10.09 -0.43
C LEU A 486 0.38 -10.83 -1.66
N SER A 487 -0.78 -10.40 -2.15
CA SER A 487 -1.31 -10.87 -3.44
C SER A 487 -0.59 -10.18 -4.60
N LEU A 488 -0.68 -10.74 -5.82
CA LEU A 488 -0.12 -10.11 -7.02
C LEU A 488 -0.67 -8.69 -7.25
N GLU A 489 -1.95 -8.47 -6.94
CA GLU A 489 -2.59 -7.16 -7.02
C GLU A 489 -1.98 -6.16 -6.01
N ASP A 490 -1.72 -6.60 -4.78
CA ASP A 490 -1.07 -5.77 -3.76
C ASP A 490 0.37 -5.44 -4.15
N GLN A 491 1.11 -6.40 -4.73
CA GLN A 491 2.48 -6.20 -5.20
C GLN A 491 2.53 -5.20 -6.37
N LYS A 492 1.69 -5.38 -7.41
CA LYS A 492 1.56 -4.44 -8.54
C LYS A 492 1.26 -3.03 -8.04
N TYR A 493 0.31 -2.91 -7.11
CA TYR A 493 -0.05 -1.64 -6.53
C TYR A 493 1.14 -0.97 -5.80
N LEU A 494 1.85 -1.71 -4.95
CA LEU A 494 3.00 -1.20 -4.19
C LEU A 494 4.14 -0.80 -5.12
N LEU A 495 4.43 -1.59 -6.15
CA LEU A 495 5.46 -1.29 -7.15
C LEU A 495 5.18 0.01 -7.89
N ASN A 496 3.95 0.20 -8.37
CA ASN A 496 3.53 1.44 -9.03
C ASN A 496 3.70 2.68 -8.12
N ARG A 497 3.55 2.52 -6.80
CA ARG A 497 3.72 3.58 -5.78
C ARG A 497 5.16 3.82 -5.36
N ILE A 498 5.95 2.76 -5.19
CA ILE A 498 7.34 2.81 -4.70
C ILE A 498 8.25 3.26 -5.83
N LEU A 499 8.12 2.62 -6.99
CA LEU A 499 8.99 2.91 -8.12
C LEU A 499 8.55 4.14 -8.91
N ARG A 500 7.34 4.67 -8.63
CA ARG A 500 6.71 5.83 -9.30
C ARG A 500 7.28 6.03 -10.69
N PHE A 501 7.07 5.05 -11.56
CA PHE A 501 7.25 5.29 -12.97
C PHE A 501 6.09 6.17 -13.40
N LYS A 502 6.20 7.48 -13.13
CA LYS A 502 5.24 8.46 -13.62
C LYS A 502 5.29 8.31 -15.14
N THR A 503 4.28 7.65 -15.72
CA THR A 503 3.76 8.05 -17.02
C THR A 503 3.57 9.54 -16.89
N VAL A 504 4.36 10.33 -17.62
CA VAL A 504 4.20 11.78 -17.61
C VAL A 504 2.73 12.01 -17.96
N GLY A 505 1.96 12.54 -17.02
CA GLY A 505 0.55 12.84 -17.27
C GLY A 505 0.48 13.76 -18.49
N PRO A 506 -0.59 13.65 -19.30
CA PRO A 506 -0.67 14.35 -20.57
C PRO A 506 -0.36 15.82 -20.39
N SER A 507 0.66 16.30 -21.08
CA SER A 507 0.80 17.71 -21.37
C SER A 507 -0.41 18.13 -22.21
N SER A 508 -1.30 18.90 -21.59
CA SER A 508 -2.54 19.48 -22.14
C SER A 508 -3.76 18.54 -22.27
N GLY A 509 -4.90 18.98 -21.73
CA GLY A 509 -6.21 18.33 -21.84
C GLY A 509 -6.85 18.46 -23.23
N LEU A 510 -6.05 18.40 -24.29
CA LEU A 510 -6.53 18.41 -25.66
C LEU A 510 -7.03 17.00 -26.01
N ARG A 511 -8.35 16.88 -26.19
CA ARG A 511 -8.93 15.67 -26.78
C ARG A 511 -8.66 15.69 -28.28
N ARG A 512 -8.18 14.56 -28.81
CA ARG A 512 -8.02 14.36 -30.25
C ARG A 512 -9.39 14.40 -30.94
N GLY A 513 -9.44 14.90 -32.19
CA GLY A 513 -10.53 14.56 -33.11
C GLY A 513 -10.52 13.07 -33.47
N GLY A 514 -11.54 12.58 -34.16
CA GLY A 514 -11.53 11.21 -34.68
C GLY A 514 -10.38 10.98 -35.68
N VAL A 515 -9.84 9.77 -35.74
CA VAL A 515 -8.80 9.37 -36.71
C VAL A 515 -9.47 9.20 -38.07
N ARG A 516 -9.18 10.09 -39.01
CA ARG A 516 -9.76 10.11 -40.36
C ARG A 516 -8.90 9.32 -41.34
N LYS A 517 -7.58 9.35 -41.21
CA LYS A 517 -6.66 8.64 -42.11
C LYS A 517 -5.47 8.04 -41.37
N VAL A 518 -5.14 6.79 -41.72
CA VAL A 518 -3.98 6.06 -41.20
C VAL A 518 -2.89 5.99 -42.26
N GLY A 519 -1.67 6.40 -41.91
CA GLY A 519 -0.48 6.12 -42.68
C GLY A 519 0.13 4.78 -42.29
N ILE A 520 0.58 3.98 -43.25
CA ILE A 520 1.22 2.69 -43.01
C ILE A 520 2.65 2.79 -43.54
N ALA A 521 3.64 2.52 -42.70
CA ALA A 521 5.04 2.44 -43.10
C ALA A 521 5.45 0.97 -43.18
N MET A 522 5.90 0.54 -44.36
CA MET A 522 6.35 -0.82 -44.64
C MET A 522 7.78 -0.79 -45.18
N ALA A 523 8.71 -1.42 -44.45
CA ALA A 523 10.07 -1.64 -44.91
C ALA A 523 10.12 -2.94 -45.73
N VAL A 524 10.61 -2.87 -46.96
CA VAL A 524 10.66 -4.01 -47.89
C VAL A 524 12.10 -4.34 -48.24
N TYR A 525 12.46 -5.62 -48.17
CA TYR A 525 13.76 -6.14 -48.62
C TYR A 525 13.60 -7.56 -49.12
N ASP A 526 13.83 -7.75 -50.42
CA ASP A 526 13.80 -9.05 -51.12
C ASP A 526 12.65 -9.98 -50.66
N PRO A 527 11.38 -9.53 -50.79
CA PRO A 527 10.23 -10.25 -50.25
C PRO A 527 9.96 -11.57 -50.97
N ASP A 528 9.56 -12.61 -50.24
CA ASP A 528 8.91 -13.79 -50.85
C ASP A 528 7.61 -13.34 -51.53
N PRO A 529 7.45 -13.54 -52.86
CA PRO A 529 6.31 -13.00 -53.58
C PRO A 529 4.96 -13.51 -53.08
N ARG A 530 4.88 -14.76 -52.58
CA ARG A 530 3.61 -15.34 -52.09
C ARG A 530 3.18 -14.68 -50.79
N MET A 531 4.12 -14.51 -49.85
CA MET A 531 3.85 -13.84 -48.58
C MET A 531 3.53 -12.36 -48.79
N PHE A 532 4.26 -11.70 -49.68
CA PHE A 532 4.07 -10.29 -49.96
C PHE A 532 2.73 -9.97 -50.60
N VAL A 533 2.32 -10.74 -51.61
CA VAL A 533 0.98 -10.63 -52.20
C VAL A 533 -0.09 -10.82 -51.13
N ARG A 534 0.08 -11.81 -50.23
CA ARG A 534 -0.86 -12.05 -49.13
C ARG A 534 -0.94 -10.85 -48.19
N GLN A 535 0.19 -10.27 -47.80
CA GLN A 535 0.22 -9.10 -46.93
C GLN A 535 -0.44 -7.90 -47.60
N LEU A 536 -0.16 -7.62 -48.87
CA LEU A 536 -0.80 -6.54 -49.64
C LEU A 536 -2.33 -6.73 -49.73
N ARG A 537 -2.79 -7.95 -50.04
CA ARG A 537 -4.23 -8.28 -50.05
C ARG A 537 -4.86 -8.09 -48.67
N SER A 538 -4.17 -8.45 -47.60
CA SER A 538 -4.66 -8.27 -46.22
C SER A 538 -4.83 -6.79 -45.83
N LEU A 539 -3.98 -5.90 -46.34
CA LEU A 539 -4.13 -4.45 -46.21
C LEU A 539 -5.33 -3.93 -47.02
N ARG A 540 -5.50 -4.40 -48.26
CA ARG A 540 -6.67 -4.05 -49.09
C ARG A 540 -8.00 -4.49 -48.45
N ALA A 541 -7.99 -5.61 -47.75
CA ALA A 541 -9.14 -6.19 -47.07
C ALA A 541 -9.54 -5.46 -45.76
N GLN A 542 -8.74 -4.51 -45.27
CA GLN A 542 -9.08 -3.78 -44.03
C GLN A 542 -10.43 -3.06 -44.12
N ASP A 543 -11.22 -3.14 -43.04
CA ASP A 543 -12.54 -2.53 -42.91
C ASP A 543 -12.48 -1.00 -42.76
N PHE A 544 -11.43 -0.50 -42.11
CA PHE A 544 -11.06 0.91 -42.10
C PHE A 544 -10.46 1.26 -43.46
N ARG A 545 -11.21 1.99 -44.30
CA ARG A 545 -10.86 2.19 -45.72
C ARG A 545 -9.89 3.34 -45.98
N SER A 546 -9.80 4.30 -45.06
CA SER A 546 -9.03 5.53 -45.24
C SER A 546 -7.59 5.35 -44.78
N TRP A 547 -6.74 4.78 -45.64
CA TRP A 547 -5.32 4.62 -45.35
C TRP A 547 -4.46 4.80 -46.60
N VAL A 548 -3.18 5.08 -46.38
CA VAL A 548 -2.12 5.12 -47.38
C VAL A 548 -0.92 4.32 -46.87
N CYS A 549 -0.29 3.52 -47.71
CA CYS A 549 0.85 2.69 -47.34
C CYS A 549 2.07 3.09 -48.15
N TYR A 550 3.13 3.50 -47.47
CA TYR A 550 4.43 3.76 -48.07
C TYR A 550 5.32 2.53 -47.91
N LEU A 551 5.77 2.02 -49.05
CA LEU A 551 6.72 0.92 -49.15
C LEU A 551 8.09 1.52 -49.44
N THR A 552 8.99 1.45 -48.47
CA THR A 552 10.38 1.87 -48.64
C THR A 552 11.25 0.64 -48.87
N VAL A 553 11.80 0.53 -50.07
CA VAL A 553 12.34 -0.71 -50.62
C VAL A 553 13.88 -0.65 -50.64
N ASP A 554 14.52 -1.56 -49.90
CA ASP A 554 15.98 -1.73 -49.79
C ASP A 554 16.54 -2.73 -50.83
N SER A 555 15.75 -3.02 -51.87
CA SER A 555 16.06 -3.93 -52.98
C SER A 555 15.41 -3.40 -54.26
N SER A 556 15.73 -3.98 -55.42
CA SER A 556 15.21 -3.48 -56.70
C SER A 556 13.69 -3.63 -56.81
N VAL A 557 12.98 -2.51 -57.02
CA VAL A 557 11.53 -2.53 -57.28
C VAL A 557 11.24 -3.20 -58.62
N ALA A 558 12.14 -3.05 -59.61
CA ALA A 558 12.01 -3.69 -60.90
C ALA A 558 12.00 -5.23 -60.77
N GLU A 559 12.83 -5.80 -59.90
CA GLU A 559 12.84 -7.25 -59.64
C GLU A 559 11.56 -7.71 -58.90
N ILE A 560 11.14 -6.97 -57.87
CA ILE A 560 9.92 -7.30 -57.10
C ILE A 560 8.67 -7.30 -57.99
N THR A 561 8.58 -6.33 -58.92
CA THR A 561 7.42 -6.15 -59.80
C THR A 561 7.44 -7.05 -61.04
N LYS A 562 8.47 -7.89 -61.25
CA LYS A 562 8.43 -8.97 -62.26
C LYS A 562 7.34 -10.00 -61.94
N ASN A 563 7.02 -10.19 -60.66
CA ASN A 563 5.88 -11.01 -60.28
C ASN A 563 4.58 -10.25 -60.59
N LEU A 564 3.80 -10.77 -61.54
CA LEU A 564 2.58 -10.12 -62.03
C LEU A 564 1.50 -9.96 -60.95
N GLU A 565 1.43 -10.86 -59.96
CA GLU A 565 0.49 -10.70 -58.85
C GLU A 565 0.91 -9.54 -57.93
N VAL A 566 2.20 -9.41 -57.64
CA VAL A 566 2.74 -8.29 -56.86
C VAL A 566 2.46 -6.96 -57.59
N ALA A 567 2.76 -6.89 -58.88
CA ALA A 567 2.50 -5.70 -59.70
C ALA A 567 0.99 -5.34 -59.74
N ALA A 568 0.12 -6.35 -59.80
CA ALA A 568 -1.33 -6.15 -59.78
C ALA A 568 -1.81 -5.58 -58.44
N GLU A 569 -1.34 -6.09 -57.30
CA GLU A 569 -1.71 -5.55 -55.99
C GLU A 569 -1.18 -4.12 -55.77
N LEU A 570 0.04 -3.85 -56.21
CA LEU A 570 0.70 -2.54 -56.11
C LEU A 570 0.11 -1.47 -57.04
N SER A 571 -0.77 -1.85 -57.98
CA SER A 571 -1.51 -0.90 -58.81
C SER A 571 -2.58 -0.11 -58.04
N ASP A 572 -2.98 -0.57 -56.84
CA ASP A 572 -3.88 0.17 -55.96
C ASP A 572 -3.22 1.48 -55.52
N PRO A 573 -3.84 2.66 -55.79
CA PRO A 573 -3.21 3.96 -55.59
C PRO A 573 -2.92 4.28 -54.12
N ARG A 574 -3.42 3.48 -53.18
CA ARG A 574 -3.09 3.61 -51.75
C ARG A 574 -1.67 3.12 -51.44
N PHE A 575 -1.04 2.32 -52.31
CA PHE A 575 0.36 1.92 -52.18
C PHE A 575 1.27 2.94 -52.87
N ARG A 576 2.25 3.48 -52.12
CA ARG A 576 3.26 4.43 -52.59
C ARG A 576 4.63 3.78 -52.44
N ILE A 577 5.27 3.49 -53.56
CA ILE A 577 6.54 2.77 -53.56
C ILE A 577 7.68 3.77 -53.69
N PHE A 578 8.72 3.58 -52.88
CA PHE A 578 9.95 4.36 -52.92
C PHE A 578 11.15 3.43 -52.83
N GLU A 579 11.95 3.37 -53.90
CA GLU A 579 13.21 2.61 -53.92
C GLU A 579 14.33 3.44 -53.25
N ASN A 580 15.00 2.86 -52.26
CA ASN A 580 16.15 3.52 -51.62
C ASN A 580 17.38 3.41 -52.52
N CYS A 581 18.17 4.48 -52.60
CA CYS A 581 19.42 4.49 -53.38
C CYS A 581 20.48 3.52 -52.83
N GLU A 582 20.43 3.24 -51.53
CA GLU A 582 21.30 2.31 -50.83
C GLU A 582 20.50 1.54 -49.77
N ARG A 583 21.02 0.38 -49.34
CA ARG A 583 20.38 -0.45 -48.33
C ARG A 583 20.51 0.20 -46.95
N LEU A 584 19.40 0.69 -46.41
CA LEU A 584 19.35 1.36 -45.10
C LEU A 584 19.30 0.37 -43.92
N GLY A 585 18.83 -0.85 -44.16
CA GLY A 585 18.55 -1.84 -43.12
C GLY A 585 17.27 -1.53 -42.36
N ALA A 586 16.73 -2.53 -41.63
CA ALA A 586 15.37 -2.50 -41.10
C ALA A 586 14.98 -1.21 -40.35
N THR A 587 15.77 -0.81 -39.35
CA THR A 587 15.43 0.33 -38.47
C THR A 587 15.42 1.67 -39.21
N LYS A 588 16.45 1.97 -40.02
CA LYS A 588 16.51 3.21 -40.79
C LYS A 588 15.56 3.19 -41.99
N ASN A 589 15.23 2.01 -42.53
CA ASN A 589 14.20 1.88 -43.56
C ASN A 589 12.80 2.22 -42.99
N PHE A 590 12.46 1.76 -41.78
CA PHE A 590 11.23 2.20 -41.10
C PHE A 590 11.26 3.70 -40.76
N GLU A 591 12.40 4.25 -40.31
CA GLU A 591 12.56 5.70 -40.09
C GLU A 591 12.24 6.49 -41.37
N ARG A 592 12.74 6.02 -42.52
CA ARG A 592 12.44 6.60 -43.84
C ARG A 592 10.96 6.50 -44.18
N GLY A 593 10.34 5.35 -43.96
CA GLY A 593 8.89 5.15 -44.14
C GLY A 593 8.06 6.13 -43.31
N VAL A 594 8.39 6.32 -42.03
CA VAL A 594 7.73 7.31 -41.16
C VAL A 594 7.88 8.72 -41.72
N SER A 595 9.09 9.10 -42.16
CA SER A 595 9.34 10.45 -42.72
C SER A 595 8.47 10.74 -43.94
N MET A 596 8.22 9.74 -44.78
CA MET A 596 7.38 9.86 -45.97
C MET A 596 5.90 9.93 -45.62
N VAL A 597 5.46 9.05 -44.71
CA VAL A 597 4.09 8.99 -44.22
C VAL A 597 3.68 10.31 -43.53
N LEU A 598 4.61 10.97 -42.83
CA LEU A 598 4.40 12.27 -42.19
C LEU A 598 4.23 13.43 -43.17
N ALA A 599 4.55 13.27 -44.46
CA ALA A 599 4.30 14.27 -45.48
C ALA A 599 2.83 14.33 -45.94
N GLU A 600 2.03 13.32 -45.58
CA GLU A 600 0.59 13.25 -45.87
C GLU A 600 -0.26 13.86 -44.74
N ASP A 601 -1.50 14.27 -45.04
CA ASP A 601 -2.49 14.64 -44.02
C ASP A 601 -3.07 13.38 -43.37
N ILE A 602 -2.43 12.92 -42.30
CA ILE A 602 -2.79 11.72 -41.54
C ILE A 602 -2.92 12.01 -40.05
N ASP A 603 -3.68 11.17 -39.36
CA ASP A 603 -3.88 11.29 -37.92
C ASP A 603 -3.17 10.16 -37.14
N ALA A 604 -2.87 9.01 -37.74
CA ALA A 604 -2.17 7.91 -37.07
C ALA A 604 -1.23 7.16 -38.02
N VAL A 605 -0.22 6.49 -37.46
CA VAL A 605 0.75 5.69 -38.21
C VAL A 605 0.81 4.26 -37.70
N ALA A 606 0.73 3.28 -38.58
CA ALA A 606 0.97 1.87 -38.29
C ALA A 606 2.27 1.40 -38.95
N PHE A 607 3.00 0.49 -38.29
CA PHE A 607 4.06 -0.26 -38.95
C PHE A 607 3.52 -1.54 -39.54
N CYS A 608 4.16 -1.99 -40.63
CA CYS A 608 3.79 -3.18 -41.34
C CYS A 608 5.04 -3.92 -41.80
N ASP A 609 5.14 -5.20 -41.46
CA ASP A 609 6.13 -6.09 -42.05
C ASP A 609 5.61 -6.60 -43.41
N GLN A 610 6.51 -7.09 -44.27
CA GLN A 610 6.20 -7.44 -45.67
C GLN A 610 5.57 -8.83 -45.84
N ASP A 611 5.60 -9.66 -44.80
CA ASP A 611 5.41 -11.12 -44.84
C ASP A 611 4.28 -11.63 -43.92
N ASP A 612 3.63 -10.72 -43.18
CA ASP A 612 2.53 -11.04 -42.26
C ASP A 612 1.17 -11.23 -42.97
N GLU A 613 0.10 -11.40 -42.19
CA GLU A 613 -1.27 -11.26 -42.69
C GLU A 613 -2.20 -10.60 -41.68
N TRP A 614 -2.69 -9.40 -42.02
CA TRP A 614 -3.55 -8.62 -41.15
C TRP A 614 -5.00 -9.07 -41.24
N TYR A 615 -5.67 -9.20 -40.09
CA TYR A 615 -7.11 -9.47 -40.09
C TYR A 615 -7.88 -8.22 -40.49
N PRO A 616 -9.05 -8.35 -41.16
CA PRO A 616 -9.79 -7.20 -41.70
C PRO A 616 -10.08 -6.07 -40.73
N GLN A 617 -10.25 -6.39 -39.44
CA GLN A 617 -10.61 -5.47 -38.36
C GLN A 617 -9.40 -4.88 -37.61
N LYS A 618 -8.16 -5.14 -38.03
CA LYS A 618 -6.96 -4.70 -37.29
C LYS A 618 -6.89 -3.19 -37.18
N LEU A 619 -7.05 -2.47 -38.30
CA LEU A 619 -7.01 -1.01 -38.31
C LEU A 619 -8.19 -0.39 -37.55
N SER A 620 -9.44 -0.81 -37.82
CA SER A 620 -10.62 -0.23 -37.16
C SER A 620 -10.57 -0.37 -35.64
N ARG A 621 -10.17 -1.54 -35.15
CA ARG A 621 -10.04 -1.80 -33.71
C ARG A 621 -8.90 -1.01 -33.08
N SER A 622 -7.76 -0.89 -33.77
CA SER A 622 -6.63 -0.11 -33.27
C SER A 622 -6.95 1.38 -33.22
N VAL A 623 -7.62 1.90 -34.26
CA VAL A 623 -8.11 3.28 -34.31
C VAL A 623 -9.09 3.56 -33.16
N HIS A 624 -10.11 2.72 -33.00
CA HIS A 624 -11.11 2.87 -31.94
C HIS A 624 -10.47 2.92 -30.55
N PHE A 625 -9.47 2.07 -30.29
CA PHE A 625 -8.75 2.09 -29.02
C PHE A 625 -7.91 3.35 -28.87
N LEU A 626 -7.16 3.76 -29.89
CA LEU A 626 -6.30 4.95 -29.86
C LEU A 626 -7.10 6.23 -29.60
N GLU A 627 -8.29 6.38 -30.18
CA GLU A 627 -9.18 7.54 -29.98
C GLU A 627 -9.62 7.72 -28.51
N SER A 628 -9.68 6.63 -27.75
CA SER A 628 -10.00 6.67 -26.31
C SER A 628 -8.81 7.09 -25.43
N LYS A 629 -7.61 7.26 -26.01
CA LYS A 629 -6.37 7.51 -25.28
C LYS A 629 -5.91 8.97 -25.43
N PRO A 630 -5.03 9.45 -24.52
CA PRO A 630 -4.45 10.78 -24.65
C PRO A 630 -3.70 10.97 -25.97
N MET A 631 -3.57 12.21 -26.45
CA MET A 631 -2.70 12.50 -27.59
C MET A 631 -1.25 12.06 -27.32
N GLY A 632 -0.57 11.61 -28.37
CA GLY A 632 0.79 11.07 -28.28
C GLY A 632 0.86 9.66 -27.68
N SER A 633 -0.23 8.90 -27.76
CA SER A 633 -0.28 7.50 -27.32
C SER A 633 0.14 6.53 -28.43
N LEU A 634 0.55 5.34 -28.01
CA LEU A 634 0.72 4.16 -28.86
C LEU A 634 -0.23 3.07 -28.37
N VAL A 635 -0.96 2.43 -29.28
CA VAL A 635 -1.71 1.21 -28.99
C VAL A 635 -1.09 0.04 -29.72
N HIS A 636 -1.14 -1.16 -29.13
CA HIS A 636 -0.62 -2.35 -29.79
C HIS A 636 -1.47 -3.59 -29.50
N CYS A 637 -1.52 -4.51 -30.46
CA CYS A 637 -2.28 -5.75 -30.37
C CYS A 637 -1.40 -6.99 -30.16
N ASP A 638 -2.04 -8.12 -29.87
CA ASP A 638 -1.39 -9.42 -29.89
C ASP A 638 -1.34 -9.99 -31.32
N MET A 639 -0.52 -11.01 -31.52
CA MET A 639 -0.32 -11.67 -32.81
C MET A 639 -0.36 -13.20 -32.66
N ARG A 640 -0.89 -13.87 -33.69
CA ARG A 640 -0.86 -15.32 -33.80
C ARG A 640 0.39 -15.70 -34.56
N VAL A 641 1.23 -16.56 -33.99
CA VAL A 641 2.51 -16.95 -34.58
C VAL A 641 2.29 -18.17 -35.46
N VAL A 642 2.66 -18.07 -36.74
CA VAL A 642 2.44 -19.14 -37.73
C VAL A 642 3.70 -19.41 -38.54
N ARG A 643 3.81 -20.61 -39.10
CA ARG A 643 4.77 -20.98 -40.13
C ARG A 643 4.04 -21.03 -41.47
N PHE A 644 4.53 -20.30 -42.47
CA PHE A 644 3.95 -20.38 -43.80
C PHE A 644 4.43 -21.63 -44.54
N THR A 645 3.50 -22.41 -45.07
CA THR A 645 3.77 -23.64 -45.82
C THR A 645 2.96 -23.68 -47.10
N ASP A 646 3.26 -24.61 -48.02
CA ASP A 646 2.48 -24.78 -49.26
C ASP A 646 1.00 -25.17 -49.01
N ARG A 647 0.67 -25.65 -47.80
CA ARG A 647 -0.70 -25.98 -47.38
C ARG A 647 -1.39 -24.86 -46.60
N GLY A 648 -0.76 -23.70 -46.47
CA GLY A 648 -1.22 -22.55 -45.69
C GLY A 648 -0.43 -22.32 -44.39
N ASN A 649 -1.02 -21.55 -43.47
CA ASN A 649 -0.41 -21.23 -42.18
C ASN A 649 -0.52 -22.39 -41.20
N GLU A 650 0.61 -22.94 -40.76
CA GLU A 650 0.70 -23.87 -39.65
C GLU A 650 0.88 -23.09 -38.34
N LEU A 651 0.08 -23.40 -37.32
CA LEU A 651 0.11 -22.69 -36.04
C LEU A 651 1.37 -23.03 -35.24
N ILE A 652 2.13 -22.01 -34.82
CA ILE A 652 3.19 -22.13 -33.82
C ILE A 652 2.67 -21.73 -32.43
N ALA A 653 1.96 -20.60 -32.33
CA ALA A 653 1.38 -20.12 -31.09
C ALA A 653 0.13 -19.27 -31.31
N GLU A 654 -0.91 -19.50 -30.51
CA GLU A 654 -2.17 -18.72 -30.57
C GLU A 654 -2.02 -17.26 -30.11
N SER A 655 -0.92 -16.91 -29.46
CA SER A 655 -0.67 -15.59 -28.86
C SER A 655 0.81 -15.45 -28.56
N ALA A 656 1.47 -14.47 -29.17
CA ALA A 656 2.85 -14.14 -28.86
C ALA A 656 2.98 -13.63 -27.43
N TRP A 657 2.01 -12.85 -26.93
CA TRP A 657 2.04 -12.36 -25.55
C TRP A 657 2.08 -13.49 -24.53
N ARG A 658 1.27 -14.54 -24.72
CA ARG A 658 1.30 -15.73 -23.84
C ARG A 658 2.53 -16.59 -24.07
N HIS A 659 2.96 -16.74 -25.32
CA HIS A 659 4.11 -17.59 -25.65
C HIS A 659 5.41 -17.07 -25.04
N GLU A 660 5.64 -15.76 -25.06
CA GLU A 660 6.86 -15.13 -24.51
C GLU A 660 6.70 -14.58 -23.08
N ASP A 661 5.53 -14.75 -22.46
CA ASP A 661 5.19 -14.13 -21.17
C ASP A 661 5.47 -12.60 -21.20
N ARG A 662 4.83 -11.91 -22.15
CA ARG A 662 4.86 -10.44 -22.24
C ARG A 662 3.81 -9.87 -21.31
N GLN A 663 4.23 -9.25 -20.21
CA GLN A 663 3.33 -8.51 -19.33
C GLN A 663 3.05 -7.13 -19.95
N VAL A 664 1.96 -7.04 -20.72
CA VAL A 664 1.65 -5.85 -21.55
C VAL A 664 0.88 -4.74 -20.82
N GLU A 665 0.44 -4.97 -19.58
CA GLU A 665 -0.42 -4.04 -18.83
C GLU A 665 0.34 -2.84 -18.22
N GLU A 666 1.60 -3.03 -17.79
CA GLU A 666 2.40 -1.99 -17.11
C GLU A 666 3.55 -1.52 -18.01
N GLN A 667 3.35 -0.38 -18.69
CA GLN A 667 4.27 0.10 -19.74
C GLN A 667 4.79 1.50 -19.45
N SER A 668 5.85 1.58 -18.64
CA SER A 668 6.52 2.84 -18.33
C SER A 668 7.83 3.02 -19.12
N PRO A 669 8.40 4.24 -19.19
CA PRO A 669 9.69 4.45 -19.84
C PRO A 669 10.78 3.52 -19.32
N ALA A 670 10.77 3.26 -18.01
CA ALA A 670 11.71 2.36 -17.36
C ALA A 670 11.61 0.91 -17.85
N HIS A 671 10.39 0.45 -18.16
CA HIS A 671 10.19 -0.87 -18.77
C HIS A 671 10.86 -0.92 -20.13
N PHE A 672 10.59 0.05 -21.01
CA PHE A 672 11.16 0.08 -22.36
C PHE A 672 12.67 0.34 -22.41
N LEU A 673 13.26 0.99 -21.42
CA LEU A 673 14.72 1.12 -21.28
C LEU A 673 15.39 -0.23 -20.95
N ILE A 674 14.66 -1.14 -20.30
CA ILE A 674 15.18 -2.45 -19.89
C ILE A 674 14.82 -3.54 -20.90
N ARG A 675 13.57 -3.57 -21.36
CA ARG A 675 13.01 -4.63 -22.20
C ARG A 675 11.88 -4.07 -23.07
N ASN A 676 11.94 -4.35 -24.37
CA ASN A 676 10.82 -4.10 -25.26
C ASN A 676 9.76 -5.22 -25.15
N CYS A 677 8.49 -4.84 -25.15
CA CYS A 677 7.33 -5.75 -25.20
C CYS A 677 6.38 -5.46 -26.37
N VAL A 678 6.57 -4.34 -27.06
CA VAL A 678 5.80 -3.92 -28.24
C VAL A 678 6.49 -4.45 -29.48
N THR A 679 5.69 -4.97 -30.41
CA THR A 679 6.16 -5.37 -31.75
C THR A 679 5.73 -4.32 -32.76
N GLY A 680 6.65 -3.92 -33.66
CA GLY A 680 6.40 -2.94 -34.72
C GLY A 680 5.09 -3.16 -35.46
N ALA A 681 4.95 -4.27 -36.19
CA ALA A 681 3.76 -4.59 -36.96
C ALA A 681 2.45 -4.64 -36.14
N ALA A 682 2.52 -4.77 -34.82
CA ALA A 682 1.35 -4.76 -33.94
C ALA A 682 0.88 -3.35 -33.53
N SER A 683 1.67 -2.31 -33.82
CA SER A 683 1.51 -0.97 -33.26
C SER A 683 0.74 0.00 -34.17
N LEU A 684 -0.06 0.86 -33.55
CA LEU A 684 -0.65 2.05 -34.13
C LEU A 684 -0.36 3.24 -33.22
N MET A 685 0.22 4.30 -33.78
CA MET A 685 0.72 5.46 -33.05
C MET A 685 -0.02 6.73 -33.45
N ASP A 686 -0.23 7.60 -32.48
CA ASP A 686 -0.66 8.97 -32.69
C ASP A 686 0.40 9.74 -33.53
N VAL A 687 -0.02 10.41 -34.61
CA VAL A 687 0.90 11.20 -35.46
C VAL A 687 1.69 12.26 -34.68
N GLU A 688 1.13 12.83 -33.61
CA GLU A 688 1.78 13.85 -32.78
C GLU A 688 3.00 13.29 -32.03
N LEU A 689 2.98 11.99 -31.71
CA LEU A 689 4.15 11.28 -31.18
C LEU A 689 5.33 11.41 -32.15
N LEU A 690 5.06 11.19 -33.43
CA LEU A 690 6.07 11.08 -34.48
C LEU A 690 6.51 12.45 -35.00
N ARG A 691 5.60 13.43 -35.11
CA ARG A 691 5.95 14.80 -35.55
C ARG A 691 7.11 15.40 -34.76
N SER A 692 7.16 15.10 -33.47
CA SER A 692 8.24 15.58 -32.61
C SER A 692 9.45 14.63 -32.53
N HIS A 693 9.27 13.32 -32.74
CA HIS A 693 10.26 12.28 -32.38
C HIS A 693 10.38 11.15 -33.43
N TRP A 694 10.22 11.44 -34.72
CA TRP A 694 10.28 10.42 -35.77
C TRP A 694 11.67 9.83 -36.00
N LYS A 695 12.76 10.56 -35.70
CA LYS A 695 14.13 10.07 -35.86
C LYS A 695 14.48 9.05 -34.77
N ILE A 696 15.09 7.93 -35.16
CA ILE A 696 15.47 6.84 -34.27
C ILE A 696 16.97 6.98 -33.94
N PRO A 697 17.35 7.08 -32.65
CA PRO A 697 18.74 7.12 -32.25
C PRO A 697 19.47 5.81 -32.55
N ASP A 698 20.76 5.87 -32.87
CA ASP A 698 21.54 4.69 -33.27
C ASP A 698 21.73 3.67 -32.14
N SER A 699 21.52 4.06 -30.87
CA SER A 699 21.52 3.12 -29.73
C SER A 699 20.32 2.16 -29.73
N PHE A 700 19.24 2.49 -30.45
CA PHE A 700 18.05 1.66 -30.54
C PHE A 700 18.14 0.72 -31.74
N LYS A 701 18.44 -0.55 -31.45
CA LYS A 701 18.46 -1.59 -32.48
C LYS A 701 17.09 -1.78 -33.14
N TYR A 702 16.00 -1.65 -32.37
CA TYR A 702 14.64 -1.89 -32.83
C TYR A 702 13.82 -0.60 -32.81
N HIS A 703 13.17 -0.30 -33.93
CA HIS A 703 12.40 0.92 -34.13
C HIS A 703 11.20 1.02 -33.18
N ASP A 704 10.51 -0.09 -32.96
CA ASP A 704 9.35 -0.21 -32.10
C ASP A 704 9.66 0.12 -30.63
N GLN A 705 10.83 -0.29 -30.13
CA GLN A 705 11.28 0.02 -28.78
C GLN A 705 11.44 1.54 -28.56
N TRP A 706 11.98 2.26 -29.55
CA TRP A 706 12.12 3.72 -29.46
C TRP A 706 10.76 4.40 -29.38
N TYR A 707 9.85 4.11 -30.32
CA TYR A 707 8.54 4.77 -30.32
C TYR A 707 7.68 4.37 -29.12
N ALA A 708 7.78 3.13 -28.63
CA ALA A 708 7.14 2.72 -27.38
C ALA A 708 7.69 3.48 -26.17
N LEU A 709 9.01 3.69 -26.09
CA LEU A 709 9.65 4.49 -25.04
C LEU A 709 9.17 5.96 -25.08
N VAL A 710 9.14 6.58 -26.26
CA VAL A 710 8.65 7.95 -26.44
C VAL A 710 7.17 8.05 -26.07
N ALA A 711 6.35 7.07 -26.47
CA ALA A 711 4.93 7.04 -26.15
C ALA A 711 4.71 6.89 -24.64
N ALA A 712 5.46 6.01 -23.97
CA ALA A 712 5.39 5.82 -22.53
C ALA A 712 5.78 7.10 -21.75
N ALA A 713 6.67 7.91 -22.32
CA ALA A 713 7.07 9.20 -21.77
C ALA A 713 6.07 10.33 -22.06
N ARG A 714 5.02 10.07 -22.86
CA ARG A 714 4.01 11.05 -23.28
C ARG A 714 2.58 10.57 -23.06
N GLY A 715 1.88 10.12 -24.12
CA GLY A 715 0.46 9.76 -24.06
C GLY A 715 0.20 8.40 -23.40
N GLY A 716 1.22 7.56 -23.33
CA GLY A 716 1.19 6.20 -22.80
C GLY A 716 1.20 5.13 -23.89
N VAL A 717 1.52 3.91 -23.48
CA VAL A 717 1.42 2.70 -24.31
C VAL A 717 0.28 1.85 -23.78
N TYR A 718 -0.63 1.43 -24.65
CA TYR A 718 -1.83 0.70 -24.25
C TYR A 718 -2.02 -0.58 -25.07
N PRO A 719 -2.12 -1.76 -24.42
CA PRO A 719 -2.49 -2.98 -25.12
C PRO A 719 -3.96 -2.92 -25.54
N ILE A 720 -4.25 -3.42 -26.74
CA ILE A 720 -5.61 -3.61 -27.24
C ILE A 720 -6.14 -4.93 -26.66
N PRO A 721 -7.15 -4.92 -25.78
CA PRO A 721 -7.72 -6.14 -25.22
C PRO A 721 -8.52 -6.89 -26.29
N ALA A 722 -8.07 -8.10 -26.67
CA ALA A 722 -8.80 -9.18 -27.34
C ALA A 722 -7.83 -10.24 -27.88
N SER A 723 -8.35 -11.17 -28.70
CA SER A 723 -7.58 -12.07 -29.58
C SER A 723 -6.61 -11.31 -30.49
N PRO A 724 -5.57 -12.01 -30.99
CA PRO A 724 -4.68 -11.51 -32.03
C PRO A 724 -5.39 -10.80 -33.19
N LEU A 725 -4.73 -9.80 -33.78
CA LEU A 725 -5.26 -9.05 -34.94
C LEU A 725 -4.52 -9.32 -36.25
N TYR A 726 -3.51 -10.18 -36.23
CA TYR A 726 -2.80 -10.61 -37.43
C TYR A 726 -2.03 -11.91 -37.19
N ASP A 727 -1.69 -12.58 -38.28
CA ASP A 727 -0.76 -13.70 -38.31
C ASP A 727 0.66 -13.17 -38.54
N TYR A 728 1.53 -13.41 -37.56
CA TYR A 728 2.96 -13.17 -37.64
C TYR A 728 3.66 -14.40 -38.22
N VAL A 729 4.32 -14.25 -39.37
CA VAL A 729 4.96 -15.37 -40.07
C VAL A 729 6.40 -15.55 -39.58
N GLN A 730 6.66 -16.68 -38.94
CA GLN A 730 7.98 -17.04 -38.43
C GLN A 730 8.72 -18.01 -39.36
N HIS A 731 9.90 -17.63 -39.82
CA HIS A 731 10.79 -18.37 -40.71
C HIS A 731 12.28 -18.05 -40.40
N ASP A 732 13.20 -18.83 -40.94
CA ASP A 732 14.63 -18.75 -40.59
C ASP A 732 15.32 -17.43 -41.04
N GLY A 733 14.64 -16.64 -41.88
CA GLY A 733 15.11 -15.34 -42.35
C GLY A 733 14.68 -14.15 -41.48
N ASN A 734 13.87 -14.34 -40.43
CA ASN A 734 13.46 -13.22 -39.58
C ASN A 734 14.67 -12.63 -38.83
N ALA A 735 14.73 -11.30 -38.73
CA ALA A 735 15.75 -10.61 -37.94
C ALA A 735 15.59 -10.85 -36.42
N VAL A 736 14.36 -11.05 -35.97
CA VAL A 736 13.94 -11.40 -34.60
C VAL A 736 12.70 -12.27 -34.72
N GLY A 737 12.62 -13.35 -33.95
CA GLY A 737 11.45 -14.24 -33.91
C GLY A 737 10.86 -14.37 -32.51
N VAL A 738 9.68 -14.99 -32.42
CA VAL A 738 9.01 -15.28 -31.15
C VAL A 738 9.56 -16.56 -30.55
N VAL A 739 9.95 -16.51 -29.28
CA VAL A 739 10.52 -17.65 -28.55
C VAL A 739 9.86 -17.84 -27.18
N PRO A 740 9.62 -19.10 -26.75
CA PRO A 740 8.96 -19.34 -25.48
C PRO A 740 9.82 -18.86 -24.31
N TYR A 741 9.19 -18.29 -23.28
CA TYR A 741 9.90 -17.99 -22.05
C TYR A 741 10.32 -19.27 -21.33
N GLN A 742 11.63 -19.51 -21.22
CA GLN A 742 12.19 -20.75 -20.66
C GLN A 742 12.54 -20.67 -19.17
N GLY A 743 12.17 -19.58 -18.49
CA GLY A 743 12.38 -19.40 -17.05
C GLY A 743 13.50 -18.42 -16.67
N PHE A 744 13.49 -17.99 -15.40
CA PHE A 744 14.39 -16.96 -14.88
C PHE A 744 15.87 -17.38 -14.91
N PHE A 745 16.15 -18.63 -14.54
CA PHE A 745 17.50 -19.20 -14.49
C PHE A 745 17.92 -19.92 -15.78
N TYR A 746 17.14 -19.80 -16.86
CA TYR A 746 17.48 -20.48 -18.10
C TYR A 746 18.85 -20.03 -18.62
N ARG A 747 19.65 -21.00 -19.04
CA ARG A 747 20.92 -20.79 -19.73
C ARG A 747 20.87 -21.60 -21.03
N PRO A 748 21.14 -20.98 -22.19
CA PRO A 748 21.21 -21.73 -23.43
C PRO A 748 22.30 -22.81 -23.32
N PRO A 749 22.02 -24.06 -23.73
CA PRO A 749 23.00 -25.14 -23.72
C PRO A 749 24.28 -24.74 -24.47
N GLY A 750 25.43 -25.13 -23.95
CA GLY A 750 26.74 -24.84 -24.58
C GLY A 750 27.28 -23.41 -24.42
N THR A 751 26.52 -22.46 -23.85
CA THR A 751 27.03 -21.09 -23.64
C THR A 751 28.02 -21.07 -22.48
N SER A 752 29.22 -20.51 -22.64
CA SER A 752 30.25 -20.43 -21.58
C SER A 752 29.96 -19.32 -20.53
N PHE A 753 30.60 -19.35 -19.36
CA PHE A 753 30.46 -18.27 -18.36
C PHE A 753 31.02 -16.93 -18.88
N GLN A 754 32.11 -16.97 -19.65
CA GLN A 754 32.68 -15.77 -20.27
C GLN A 754 31.73 -15.16 -21.30
N GLU A 755 31.06 -15.98 -22.11
CA GLU A 755 30.04 -15.50 -23.03
C GLU A 755 28.84 -14.89 -22.29
N LEU A 756 28.37 -15.51 -21.21
CA LEU A 756 27.29 -14.96 -20.39
C LEU A 756 27.67 -13.61 -19.79
N LYS A 757 28.89 -13.51 -19.25
CA LYS A 757 29.44 -12.26 -18.75
C LYS A 757 29.51 -11.20 -19.85
N GLY A 758 30.03 -11.54 -21.03
CA GLY A 758 30.11 -10.64 -22.18
C GLY A 758 28.74 -10.14 -22.61
N ARG A 759 27.74 -11.04 -22.72
CA ARG A 759 26.35 -10.69 -23.05
C ARG A 759 25.71 -9.79 -21.99
N ALA A 760 25.98 -10.01 -20.71
CA ALA A 760 25.47 -9.17 -19.63
C ALA A 760 26.06 -7.75 -19.70
N ILE A 761 27.38 -7.64 -19.89
CA ILE A 761 28.08 -6.35 -20.04
C ILE A 761 27.55 -5.60 -21.26
N GLU A 762 27.42 -6.27 -22.41
CA GLU A 762 26.91 -5.62 -23.62
C GLU A 762 25.45 -5.19 -23.46
N SER A 763 24.60 -6.02 -22.84
CA SER A 763 23.22 -5.66 -22.54
C SER A 763 23.11 -4.43 -21.63
N TRP A 764 24.03 -4.27 -20.67
CA TRP A 764 24.13 -3.07 -19.84
C TRP A 764 24.58 -1.85 -20.66
N ARG A 765 25.65 -1.97 -21.45
CA ARG A 765 26.18 -0.86 -22.27
C ARG A 765 25.17 -0.33 -23.28
N ILE A 766 24.40 -1.23 -23.91
CA ILE A 766 23.29 -0.84 -24.78
C ILE A 766 22.27 -0.01 -23.99
N THR A 767 21.87 -0.47 -22.80
CA THR A 767 20.92 0.27 -21.97
C THR A 767 21.47 1.62 -21.50
N ASP A 768 22.75 1.73 -21.12
CA ASP A 768 23.32 3.04 -20.73
C ASP A 768 23.35 4.02 -21.91
N ARG A 769 23.68 3.54 -23.13
CA ARG A 769 23.57 4.35 -24.36
C ARG A 769 22.13 4.78 -24.65
N MET A 770 21.17 3.86 -24.56
CA MET A 770 19.75 4.17 -24.72
C MET A 770 19.26 5.22 -23.70
N ILE A 771 19.72 5.14 -22.45
CA ILE A 771 19.39 6.12 -21.42
C ILE A 771 19.99 7.49 -21.78
N ALA A 772 21.24 7.53 -22.26
CA ALA A 772 21.88 8.77 -22.69
C ALA A 772 21.12 9.42 -23.86
N ASP A 773 20.72 8.65 -24.86
CA ASP A 773 19.93 9.14 -25.99
C ASP A 773 18.53 9.58 -25.55
N TYR A 774 17.86 8.81 -24.69
CA TYR A 774 16.58 9.23 -24.13
C TYR A 774 16.67 10.60 -23.43
N MET A 775 17.77 10.86 -22.70
CA MET A 775 18.01 12.16 -22.08
C MET A 775 18.37 13.26 -23.08
N SER A 776 19.11 12.96 -24.15
CA SER A 776 19.51 13.95 -25.16
C SER A 776 18.30 14.50 -25.95
N PHE A 777 17.24 13.70 -26.07
CA PHE A 777 15.94 14.13 -26.61
C PHE A 777 15.09 14.94 -25.59
N GLY A 778 15.65 15.31 -24.45
CA GLY A 778 15.03 16.19 -23.45
C GLY A 778 14.10 15.48 -22.46
N PHE A 779 14.02 14.14 -22.50
CA PHE A 779 13.24 13.39 -21.51
C PHE A 779 13.98 13.31 -20.18
N LYS A 780 13.20 13.36 -19.08
CA LYS A 780 13.75 13.29 -17.72
C LYS A 780 13.59 11.87 -17.18
N LEU A 781 14.66 11.38 -16.54
CA LEU A 781 14.61 10.16 -15.75
C LEU A 781 13.80 10.36 -14.46
N GLY A 782 12.99 9.36 -14.12
CA GLY A 782 12.36 9.27 -12.82
C GLY A 782 13.38 9.02 -11.70
N LEU A 783 12.89 8.93 -10.46
CA LEU A 783 13.76 8.82 -9.28
C LEU A 783 14.57 7.51 -9.29
N VAL A 784 13.93 6.41 -9.66
CA VAL A 784 14.55 5.07 -9.70
C VAL A 784 15.56 4.98 -10.82
N GLU A 785 15.22 5.51 -12.00
CA GLU A 785 16.05 5.48 -13.19
C GLU A 785 17.28 6.38 -13.05
N ARG A 786 17.19 7.48 -12.29
CA ARG A 786 18.39 8.23 -11.86
C ARG A 786 19.30 7.38 -10.99
N GLY A 787 18.73 6.60 -10.06
CA GLY A 787 19.48 5.61 -9.29
C GLY A 787 20.17 4.58 -10.16
N TRP A 788 19.57 4.18 -11.29
CA TRP A 788 20.22 3.30 -12.26
C TRP A 788 21.42 3.91 -12.99
N ARG A 789 21.75 5.20 -12.82
CA ARG A 789 23.00 5.79 -13.32
C ARG A 789 23.97 6.24 -12.23
N SER A 790 23.70 5.90 -10.96
CA SER A 790 24.54 6.21 -9.78
C SER A 790 25.93 5.54 -9.83
N SER A 791 26.57 5.28 -8.68
CA SER A 791 27.73 4.39 -8.63
C SER A 791 27.43 2.99 -9.16
N THR A 792 28.47 2.30 -9.62
CA THR A 792 28.41 0.99 -10.28
C THR A 792 27.73 -0.05 -9.39
N TRP A 793 28.12 -0.09 -8.11
CA TRP A 793 27.53 -1.00 -7.14
C TRP A 793 26.10 -0.64 -6.77
N PHE A 794 25.82 0.62 -6.44
CA PHE A 794 24.47 1.02 -6.01
C PHE A 794 23.46 0.80 -7.13
N GLY A 795 23.79 1.24 -8.34
CA GLY A 795 22.88 1.12 -9.46
C GLY A 795 22.73 -0.32 -9.94
N GLY A 796 23.80 -1.12 -9.90
CA GLY A 796 23.73 -2.56 -10.18
C GLY A 796 22.84 -3.32 -9.19
N LEU A 797 23.00 -3.06 -7.90
CA LEU A 797 22.14 -3.61 -6.85
C LEU A 797 20.69 -3.10 -6.98
N LEU A 798 20.49 -1.86 -7.40
CA LEU A 798 19.16 -1.30 -7.63
C LEU A 798 18.43 -2.02 -8.77
N TYR A 799 19.11 -2.32 -9.89
CA TYR A 799 18.55 -3.16 -10.96
C TYR A 799 18.12 -4.52 -10.42
N ILE A 800 19.00 -5.21 -9.67
CA ILE A 800 18.69 -6.52 -9.09
C ILE A 800 17.52 -6.43 -8.11
N GLY A 801 17.48 -5.42 -7.26
CA GLY A 801 16.39 -5.18 -6.31
C GLY A 801 15.05 -4.96 -7.00
N VAL A 802 15.00 -4.13 -8.04
CA VAL A 802 13.80 -3.92 -8.87
C VAL A 802 13.39 -5.23 -9.54
N GLY A 803 14.36 -6.01 -10.03
CA GLY A 803 14.10 -7.33 -10.61
C GLY A 803 13.48 -8.30 -9.62
N LEU A 804 13.98 -8.37 -8.38
CA LEU A 804 13.40 -9.20 -7.33
C LEU A 804 11.95 -8.80 -7.04
N LEU A 805 11.65 -7.50 -6.94
CA LEU A 805 10.26 -7.07 -6.72
C LEU A 805 9.30 -7.52 -7.83
N HIS A 806 9.77 -7.57 -9.09
CA HIS A 806 8.97 -8.02 -10.24
C HIS A 806 9.01 -9.53 -10.49
N LEU A 807 9.78 -10.31 -9.73
CA LEU A 807 10.02 -11.73 -10.02
C LEU A 807 8.75 -12.58 -10.18
N ARG A 808 7.66 -12.22 -9.49
CA ARG A 808 6.34 -12.87 -9.63
C ARG A 808 5.37 -12.17 -10.57
N ILE A 809 5.61 -10.89 -10.89
CA ILE A 809 4.70 -10.06 -11.69
C ILE A 809 5.11 -10.12 -13.16
N ASP A 810 6.38 -9.87 -13.45
CA ASP A 810 6.99 -9.98 -14.77
C ASP A 810 8.35 -10.67 -14.63
N PRO A 811 8.39 -12.02 -14.63
CA PRO A 811 9.62 -12.80 -14.51
C PRO A 811 10.63 -12.50 -15.62
N SER A 812 10.15 -12.11 -16.79
CA SER A 812 10.97 -11.77 -17.96
C SER A 812 11.64 -10.40 -17.79
N PHE A 813 10.91 -9.39 -17.32
CA PHE A 813 11.48 -8.10 -16.92
C PHE A 813 12.44 -8.26 -15.73
N ALA A 814 12.07 -9.06 -14.72
CA ALA A 814 12.94 -9.36 -13.59
C ALA A 814 14.29 -9.94 -14.03
N ARG A 815 14.27 -10.86 -15.00
CA ARG A 815 15.48 -11.46 -15.57
C ARG A 815 16.32 -10.41 -16.32
N ALA A 816 15.69 -9.55 -17.11
CA ALA A 816 16.39 -8.47 -17.82
C ALA A 816 17.06 -7.49 -16.83
N CYS A 817 16.37 -7.11 -15.76
CA CYS A 817 16.94 -6.33 -14.65
C CYS A 817 18.17 -7.02 -14.04
N ALA A 818 18.07 -8.30 -13.69
CA ALA A 818 19.18 -9.05 -13.11
C ALA A 818 20.39 -9.12 -14.05
N ILE A 819 20.17 -9.37 -15.34
CA ILE A 819 21.25 -9.42 -16.34
C ILE A 819 21.94 -8.06 -16.46
N LYS A 820 21.18 -6.96 -16.53
CA LYS A 820 21.75 -5.60 -16.64
C LYS A 820 22.47 -5.16 -15.36
N GLY A 821 21.91 -5.48 -14.19
CA GLY A 821 22.54 -5.22 -12.90
C GLY A 821 23.87 -5.96 -12.75
N CYS A 822 23.90 -7.25 -13.10
CA CYS A 822 25.14 -8.04 -13.13
C CYS A 822 26.13 -7.49 -14.17
N GLY A 823 25.65 -7.20 -15.38
CA GLY A 823 26.46 -6.64 -16.47
C GLY A 823 27.17 -5.37 -16.05
N ARG A 824 26.45 -4.49 -15.35
CA ARG A 824 27.01 -3.27 -14.78
C ARG A 824 28.09 -3.54 -13.74
N ILE A 825 27.81 -4.38 -12.74
CA ILE A 825 28.77 -4.70 -11.68
C ILE A 825 30.04 -5.33 -12.26
N LEU A 826 29.91 -6.07 -13.36
CA LEU A 826 31.01 -6.76 -14.04
C LEU A 826 31.77 -5.89 -15.05
N ASP A 827 31.25 -4.71 -15.42
CA ASP A 827 31.87 -3.83 -16.40
C ASP A 827 33.01 -3.01 -15.78
N ARG A 828 34.25 -3.41 -16.06
CA ARG A 828 35.46 -2.82 -15.46
C ARG A 828 35.73 -1.37 -15.91
N SER A 829 35.24 -0.95 -17.08
CA SER A 829 35.41 0.45 -17.53
C SER A 829 34.56 1.41 -16.69
N ALA A 830 33.37 1.00 -16.26
CA ALA A 830 32.51 1.80 -15.41
C ALA A 830 33.12 2.05 -14.01
N VAL A 831 33.89 1.10 -13.51
CA VAL A 831 34.61 1.21 -12.22
C VAL A 831 35.82 2.14 -12.32
N ALA A 832 36.50 2.17 -13.47
CA ALA A 832 37.63 3.07 -13.71
C ALA A 832 37.18 4.54 -13.81
N ASP A 833 36.12 4.83 -14.56
CA ASP A 833 35.59 6.21 -14.70
C ASP A 833 35.14 6.82 -13.36
N GLU A 834 34.61 5.99 -12.44
CA GLU A 834 34.25 6.40 -11.08
C GLU A 834 35.47 6.66 -10.19
N ALA A 835 36.55 5.89 -10.34
CA ALA A 835 37.77 6.05 -9.56
C ALA A 835 38.59 7.29 -9.97
N TYR A 836 38.45 7.75 -11.22
CA TYR A 836 39.18 8.89 -11.77
C TYR A 836 38.35 10.19 -11.89
N GLY A 837 37.10 10.20 -11.43
CA GLY A 837 36.30 11.42 -11.32
C GLY A 837 35.90 12.06 -12.66
N VAL A 838 35.89 11.30 -13.75
CA VAL A 838 35.51 11.82 -15.08
C VAL A 838 34.00 11.60 -15.29
N ARG A 839 33.17 12.47 -14.74
CA ARG A 839 31.76 12.65 -15.16
C ARG A 839 31.30 14.09 -15.01
#